data_AF-A0A8H6QYJ0-F1
#
_entry.id   AF-A0A8H6QYJ0-F1
#
_cell.length_a   1.000
_cell.length_b   1.000
_cell.length_c   1.000
_cell.angle_alpha   90.00
_cell.angle_beta   90.00
_cell.angle_gamma   90.00
#
_symmetry.space_group_name_H-M   'P 1'
#
loop_
_entity.id
_entity.type
_entity.pdbx_description
1 polymer ?
#
loop_
_entity_poly.entity_id
_entity_poly.type
_entity_poly.pdbx_seq_one_letter_code
_entity_poly.pdbx_strand_id
1 'polypeptide(L)'
;MDSLDFTKAPQSFQSVKWISDALLFAMAAGWLTCYIATIRTARRDDACWVPIVPVSCNLAWELVYAILYPPPRLLIVTAWFTLNLVVVSTALKYSPESRGNSPLRGYRLHVCFVVVTALWAAGHICLAKIVGPLTAFYYGGLACQIMTSATALCGLVRSRRSSGASWLIWASRVIGTNSAIAGVFFRAHYWPELWAWTMNPLIYWAAAASAVFDGGYGFCFWSVRQAESARDELRVLIIGGSIAGLTLAHALSALNTSLQDNTHAKTIIRYTVLEKRSSLTPQEGASIGILPHGGRILDQLGLFQGVEDEIEPLHTAHLRFPGKKGYVATNASPRVVGDRFGLPFAFLERRTLLCILTEGLEIGGRAEQQGNVMREGGEGSQVLCDKEVVRVEFVKDKGDEREAVLVRTKDGGLYKGDLLVGCDGVHSIVRREMWRISAEEGEGIEPGENKGLTAEYACIYGISSAVPGLEAGEHVASLNNKRSFLTFPGSDDRTFWFLIWKLDRKYVYADGDMPRFTAADTAPVVERYAEDIIWGEVTFRDLWARRTRHNTTVLEENVFDTWHHKRITRQMAPNTGQGANCAIEDAASLANLLHKFLISNQIGKPSTEQLDERLRQYTAERNGRVDKIYSIARTVVRLHARDNFYLRFFGRCQVSLSEHSSGSNSQSTLARAVRNIAYARILPMQLRGPAEKGWNTSRLSLKRDAGLLVTSGSLRSGRKDSGRWKLDGEHRLRIGGGRPGSAFYQLRILSAVMFGRLTL
;
A
#
# COMPACT_ATOMS: atom_id res chain seq x y z
N MET A 1 -10.70 55.44 -6.82
CA MET A 1 -12.01 54.81 -7.13
C MET A 1 -13.10 55.64 -6.45
N ASP A 2 -13.19 56.92 -6.78
CA ASP A 2 -14.02 57.88 -6.04
C ASP A 2 -15.52 57.74 -6.39
N SER A 3 -15.82 56.87 -7.36
CA SER A 3 -17.15 56.50 -7.84
C SER A 3 -17.88 55.47 -6.96
N LEU A 4 -17.21 54.88 -5.96
CA LEU A 4 -17.84 54.07 -4.91
C LEU A 4 -18.10 54.89 -3.62
N ASP A 5 -17.89 56.19 -3.68
CA ASP A 5 -18.32 57.14 -2.66
C ASP A 5 -19.83 57.42 -2.84
N PHE A 6 -20.64 56.62 -2.14
CA PHE A 6 -22.09 56.74 -2.18
C PHE A 6 -22.61 58.05 -1.59
N THR A 7 -21.77 58.92 -1.00
CA THR A 7 -22.21 60.25 -0.56
C THR A 7 -22.58 61.16 -1.73
N LYS A 8 -22.07 60.87 -2.93
CA LYS A 8 -22.36 61.59 -4.18
C LYS A 8 -23.55 61.01 -4.97
N ALA A 9 -24.23 60.00 -4.43
CA ALA A 9 -25.33 59.33 -5.12
C ALA A 9 -26.60 60.20 -5.13
N PRO A 10 -27.45 60.09 -6.18
CA PRO A 10 -28.71 60.84 -6.27
C PRO A 10 -29.64 60.52 -5.10
N GLN A 11 -30.53 61.46 -4.77
CA GLN A 11 -31.42 61.35 -3.60
C GLN A 11 -32.35 60.11 -3.69
N SER A 12 -32.72 59.71 -4.91
CA SER A 12 -33.46 58.47 -5.23
C SER A 12 -32.69 57.20 -4.82
N PHE A 13 -31.36 57.20 -4.89
CA PHE A 13 -30.52 56.08 -4.46
C PHE A 13 -30.28 56.13 -2.95
N GLN A 14 -30.12 57.33 -2.36
CA GLN A 14 -29.86 57.49 -0.92
C GLN A 14 -30.96 56.88 -0.05
N SER A 15 -32.23 57.04 -0.44
CA SER A 15 -33.39 56.50 0.29
C SER A 15 -33.41 54.96 0.35
N VAL A 16 -32.84 54.31 -0.67
CA VAL A 16 -32.81 52.83 -0.80
C VAL A 16 -31.39 52.25 -0.66
N LYS A 17 -30.42 53.07 -0.25
CA LYS A 17 -29.00 52.70 -0.12
C LYS A 17 -28.79 51.46 0.76
N TRP A 18 -29.59 51.31 1.81
CA TRP A 18 -29.53 50.18 2.72
C TRP A 18 -29.70 48.82 2.01
N ILE A 19 -30.47 48.76 0.91
CA ILE A 19 -30.64 47.54 0.10
C ILE A 19 -29.32 47.20 -0.63
N SER A 20 -28.67 48.21 -1.22
CA SER A 20 -27.39 48.00 -1.90
C SER A 20 -26.30 47.57 -0.92
N ASP A 21 -26.31 48.13 0.30
CA ASP A 21 -25.39 47.74 1.38
C ASP A 21 -25.66 46.32 1.87
N ALA A 22 -26.93 45.94 2.03
CA ALA A 22 -27.32 44.57 2.41
C ALA A 22 -26.86 43.55 1.36
N LEU A 23 -27.03 43.84 0.07
CA LEU A 23 -26.55 43.00 -1.03
C LEU A 23 -25.02 42.90 -1.05
N LEU A 24 -24.30 44.00 -0.77
CA LEU A 24 -22.85 43.96 -0.67
C LEU A 24 -22.39 43.13 0.54
N PHE A 25 -23.08 43.24 1.68
CA PHE A 25 -22.78 42.45 2.86
C PHE A 25 -23.06 40.96 2.62
N ALA A 26 -24.18 40.62 1.99
CA ALA A 26 -24.50 39.24 1.62
C ALA A 26 -23.48 38.66 0.63
N MET A 27 -23.00 39.46 -0.33
CA MET A 27 -21.88 39.10 -1.20
C MET A 27 -20.61 38.80 -0.39
N ALA A 28 -20.21 39.71 0.49
CA ALA A 28 -19.02 39.58 1.33
C ALA A 28 -19.08 38.32 2.22
N ALA A 29 -20.18 38.16 2.95
CA ALA A 29 -20.40 37.03 3.85
C ALA A 29 -20.47 35.69 3.10
N GLY A 30 -21.12 35.66 1.93
CA GLY A 30 -21.20 34.47 1.08
C GLY A 30 -19.82 33.97 0.66
N TRP A 31 -18.99 34.84 0.09
CA TRP A 31 -17.63 34.47 -0.34
C TRP A 31 -16.69 34.12 0.81
N LEU A 32 -16.77 34.86 1.93
CA LEU A 32 -15.99 34.56 3.13
C LEU A 32 -16.33 33.16 3.67
N THR A 33 -17.63 32.85 3.74
CA THR A 33 -18.13 31.54 4.16
C THR A 33 -17.70 30.45 3.19
N CYS A 34 -17.72 30.72 1.89
CA CYS A 34 -17.25 29.81 0.85
C CYS A 34 -15.78 29.43 1.08
N TYR A 35 -14.88 30.42 1.26
CA TYR A 35 -13.46 30.16 1.51
C TYR A 35 -13.22 29.34 2.79
N ILE A 36 -13.88 29.72 3.89
CA ILE A 36 -13.77 28.99 5.16
C ILE A 36 -14.28 27.55 5.03
N ALA A 37 -15.43 27.36 4.36
CA ALA A 37 -16.01 26.06 4.11
C ALA A 37 -15.10 25.20 3.22
N THR A 38 -14.52 25.77 2.16
CA THR A 38 -13.55 25.08 1.29
C THR A 38 -12.32 24.61 2.08
N ILE A 39 -11.74 25.45 2.95
CA ILE A 39 -10.59 25.07 3.77
C ILE A 39 -10.95 23.93 4.73
N ARG A 40 -12.10 24.03 5.40
CA ARG A 40 -12.58 23.00 6.33
C ARG A 40 -12.87 21.68 5.64
N THR A 41 -13.60 21.71 4.53
CA THR A 41 -13.95 20.51 3.76
C THR A 41 -12.71 19.85 3.18
N ALA A 42 -11.75 20.63 2.66
CA ALA A 42 -10.50 20.07 2.14
C ALA A 42 -9.68 19.33 3.21
N ARG A 43 -9.63 19.86 4.44
CA ARG A 43 -8.96 19.20 5.57
C ARG A 43 -9.69 17.95 6.04
N ARG A 44 -11.03 17.99 6.08
CA ARG A 44 -11.87 16.86 6.52
C ARG A 44 -11.82 15.70 5.52
N ASP A 45 -11.91 16.02 4.23
CA ASP A 45 -12.03 15.00 3.17
C ASP A 45 -10.69 14.61 2.57
N ASP A 46 -9.59 15.23 3.02
CA ASP A 46 -8.25 15.14 2.43
C ASP A 46 -8.27 15.31 0.90
N ALA A 47 -9.14 16.18 0.41
CA ALA A 47 -9.38 16.36 -1.02
C ALA A 47 -9.86 17.79 -1.29
N CYS A 48 -9.24 18.47 -2.26
CA CYS A 48 -9.65 19.80 -2.68
C CYS A 48 -9.80 19.87 -4.20
N TRP A 49 -10.99 20.26 -4.67
CA TRP A 49 -11.31 20.37 -6.10
C TRP A 49 -11.23 21.81 -6.62
N VAL A 50 -10.46 22.68 -5.96
CA VAL A 50 -10.27 24.06 -6.42
C VAL A 50 -9.27 24.08 -7.58
N PRO A 51 -9.69 24.47 -8.80
CA PRO A 51 -8.82 24.40 -9.97
C PRO A 51 -7.82 25.56 -9.98
N ILE A 52 -6.57 25.27 -10.35
CA ILE A 52 -5.43 26.18 -10.24
C ILE A 52 -5.62 27.45 -11.09
N VAL A 53 -6.10 27.33 -12.32
CA VAL A 53 -6.23 28.47 -13.24
C VAL A 53 -7.29 29.50 -12.76
N PRO A 54 -8.54 29.11 -12.43
CA PRO A 54 -9.53 30.01 -11.84
C PRO A 54 -9.08 30.66 -10.53
N VAL A 55 -8.48 29.90 -9.61
CA VAL A 55 -8.04 30.48 -8.33
C VAL A 55 -6.86 31.44 -8.50
N SER A 56 -5.98 31.18 -9.48
CA SER A 56 -4.91 32.12 -9.88
C SER A 56 -5.51 33.43 -10.42
N CYS A 57 -6.54 33.34 -11.27
CA CYS A 57 -7.24 34.50 -11.81
C CYS A 57 -7.93 35.30 -10.69
N ASN A 58 -8.63 34.64 -9.77
CA ASN A 58 -9.29 35.30 -8.64
C ASN A 58 -8.27 35.97 -7.69
N LEU A 59 -7.16 35.30 -7.37
CA LEU A 59 -6.11 35.88 -6.53
C LEU A 59 -5.46 37.10 -7.21
N ALA A 60 -5.23 37.03 -8.53
CA ALA A 60 -4.72 38.15 -9.30
C ALA A 60 -5.68 39.34 -9.31
N TRP A 61 -6.99 39.08 -9.45
CA TRP A 61 -8.03 40.10 -9.36
C TRP A 61 -8.01 40.78 -7.98
N GLU A 62 -8.00 40.01 -6.90
CA GLU A 62 -7.92 40.54 -5.53
C GLU A 62 -6.64 41.35 -5.31
N LEU A 63 -5.49 40.88 -5.80
CA LEU A 63 -4.21 41.57 -5.67
C LEU A 63 -4.25 42.96 -6.35
N VAL A 64 -4.70 43.01 -7.60
CA VAL A 64 -4.72 44.25 -8.40
C VAL A 64 -5.68 45.27 -7.78
N TYR A 65 -6.87 44.85 -7.34
CA TYR A 65 -7.87 45.76 -6.82
C TYR A 65 -7.80 45.98 -5.30
N ALA A 66 -7.03 45.20 -4.55
CA ALA A 66 -6.71 45.50 -3.15
C ALA A 66 -5.54 46.48 -3.03
N ILE A 67 -4.53 46.37 -3.91
CA ILE A 67 -3.26 47.11 -3.75
C ILE A 67 -3.13 48.25 -4.76
N LEU A 68 -3.32 48.00 -6.06
CA LEU A 68 -3.03 48.98 -7.11
C LEU A 68 -4.19 49.94 -7.35
N TYR A 69 -5.42 49.44 -7.29
CA TYR A 69 -6.63 50.24 -7.51
C TYR A 69 -7.64 50.04 -6.36
N PRO A 70 -7.30 50.38 -5.10
CA PRO A 70 -8.13 50.10 -3.95
C PRO A 70 -9.49 50.83 -4.00
N PRO A 71 -10.62 50.11 -3.78
CA PRO A 71 -11.91 50.75 -3.57
C PRO A 71 -12.03 51.36 -2.16
N PRO A 72 -12.96 52.30 -1.93
CA PRO A 72 -13.21 52.91 -0.61
C PRO A 72 -13.55 51.91 0.51
N ARG A 73 -14.05 50.71 0.18
CA ARG A 73 -14.35 49.61 1.12
C ARG A 73 -13.20 48.58 1.17
N LEU A 74 -11.99 49.05 1.39
CA LEU A 74 -10.73 48.29 1.33
C LEU A 74 -10.73 47.02 2.21
N LEU A 75 -11.31 47.08 3.41
CA LEU A 75 -11.26 46.00 4.40
C LEU A 75 -11.82 44.66 3.91
N ILE A 76 -12.86 44.68 3.06
CA ILE A 76 -13.49 43.46 2.54
C ILE A 76 -12.56 42.78 1.53
N VAL A 77 -11.98 43.55 0.62
CA VAL A 77 -11.10 43.02 -0.43
C VAL A 77 -9.79 42.50 0.17
N THR A 78 -9.24 43.17 1.19
CA THR A 78 -8.06 42.68 1.91
C THR A 78 -8.34 41.40 2.70
N ALA A 79 -9.54 41.26 3.27
CA ALA A 79 -9.95 40.04 3.97
C ALA A 79 -10.09 38.86 3.01
N TRP A 80 -10.69 39.08 1.83
CA TRP A 80 -10.78 38.08 0.77
C TRP A 80 -9.41 37.65 0.28
N PHE A 81 -8.53 38.59 -0.05
CA PHE A 81 -7.14 38.30 -0.47
C PHE A 81 -6.41 37.40 0.53
N THR A 82 -6.49 37.75 1.82
CA THR A 82 -5.79 37.00 2.88
C THR A 82 -6.32 35.57 3.00
N LEU A 83 -7.64 35.39 2.97
CA LEU A 83 -8.24 34.05 3.04
C LEU A 83 -8.01 33.24 1.76
N ASN A 84 -8.02 33.89 0.61
CA ASN A 84 -7.80 33.23 -0.67
C ASN A 84 -6.35 32.71 -0.80
N LEU A 85 -5.35 33.37 -0.19
CA LEU A 85 -4.01 32.80 -0.03
C LEU A 85 -4.03 31.46 0.74
N VAL A 86 -4.86 31.36 1.78
CA VAL A 86 -5.05 30.11 2.54
C VAL A 86 -5.78 29.06 1.71
N VAL A 87 -6.79 29.46 0.92
CA VAL A 87 -7.49 28.56 -0.02
C VAL A 87 -6.52 28.00 -1.06
N VAL A 88 -5.66 28.84 -1.64
CA VAL A 88 -4.61 28.42 -2.60
C VAL A 88 -3.64 27.44 -1.96
N SER A 89 -3.12 27.77 -0.77
CA SER A 89 -2.23 26.87 -0.03
C SER A 89 -2.89 25.52 0.22
N THR A 90 -4.17 25.53 0.61
CA THR A 90 -4.98 24.33 0.81
C THR A 90 -5.18 23.56 -0.50
N ALA A 91 -5.52 24.24 -1.59
CA ALA A 91 -5.72 23.63 -2.89
C ALA A 91 -4.44 22.94 -3.41
N LEU A 92 -3.27 23.58 -3.26
CA LEU A 92 -1.99 23.01 -3.68
C LEU A 92 -1.60 21.80 -2.83
N LYS A 93 -1.92 21.83 -1.52
CA LYS A 93 -1.64 20.71 -0.61
C LYS A 93 -2.54 19.49 -0.90
N TYR A 94 -3.85 19.71 -1.00
CA TYR A 94 -4.87 18.66 -1.09
C TYR A 94 -5.35 18.37 -2.52
N SER A 95 -4.63 18.83 -3.55
CA SER A 95 -4.96 18.54 -4.95
C SER A 95 -4.64 17.09 -5.31
N PRO A 96 -5.45 16.41 -6.14
CA PRO A 96 -5.11 15.08 -6.66
C PRO A 96 -3.74 15.03 -7.37
N GLU A 97 -3.29 16.16 -7.92
CA GLU A 97 -2.04 16.27 -8.68
C GLU A 97 -0.79 16.37 -7.79
N SER A 98 -0.95 16.68 -6.50
CA SER A 98 0.15 16.70 -5.53
C SER A 98 0.50 15.31 -4.99
N ARG A 99 -0.37 14.30 -5.17
CA ARG A 99 -0.23 12.94 -4.64
C ARG A 99 0.68 12.03 -5.48
N GLY A 100 1.96 12.38 -5.62
CA GLY A 100 2.95 11.50 -6.26
C GLY A 100 4.36 11.66 -5.69
N ASN A 101 5.12 10.56 -5.66
CA ASN A 101 6.41 10.43 -4.96
C ASN A 101 7.59 11.25 -5.54
N SER A 102 7.35 12.19 -6.46
CA SER A 102 8.42 13.01 -7.04
C SER A 102 8.45 14.41 -6.40
N PRO A 103 9.48 14.75 -5.60
CA PRO A 103 9.62 16.09 -5.01
C PRO A 103 9.70 17.20 -6.08
N LEU A 104 10.14 16.87 -7.30
CA LEU A 104 10.20 17.79 -8.43
C LEU A 104 8.82 18.18 -8.98
N ARG A 105 7.76 17.38 -8.73
CA ARG A 105 6.42 17.63 -9.26
C ARG A 105 5.68 18.72 -8.47
N GLY A 106 5.79 18.71 -7.14
CA GLY A 106 5.23 19.75 -6.28
C GLY A 106 5.86 21.12 -6.55
N TYR A 107 7.19 21.16 -6.70
CA TYR A 107 7.91 22.40 -7.05
C TYR A 107 7.44 23.01 -8.38
N ARG A 108 7.24 22.18 -9.42
CA ARG A 108 6.72 22.64 -10.72
C ARG A 108 5.31 23.23 -10.62
N LEU A 109 4.47 22.69 -9.73
CA LEU A 109 3.10 23.17 -9.53
C LEU A 109 3.09 24.57 -8.90
N HIS A 110 3.92 24.80 -7.87
CA HIS A 110 4.08 26.12 -7.23
C HIS A 110 4.60 27.18 -8.21
N VAL A 111 5.63 26.84 -9.01
CA VAL A 111 6.17 27.76 -10.02
C VAL A 111 5.12 28.09 -11.08
N CYS A 112 4.39 27.08 -11.57
CA CYS A 112 3.30 27.28 -12.54
C CYS A 112 2.24 28.22 -11.97
N PHE A 113 1.82 28.03 -10.72
CA PHE A 113 0.84 28.89 -10.06
C PHE A 113 1.28 30.36 -10.01
N VAL A 114 2.54 30.63 -9.63
CA VAL A 114 3.09 31.99 -9.56
C VAL A 114 3.11 32.64 -10.95
N VAL A 115 3.59 31.93 -11.97
CA VAL A 115 3.66 32.45 -13.34
C VAL A 115 2.26 32.75 -13.90
N VAL A 116 1.30 31.83 -13.71
CA VAL A 116 -0.08 32.00 -14.18
C VAL A 116 -0.76 33.17 -13.46
N THR A 117 -0.56 33.31 -12.15
CA THR A 117 -1.12 34.43 -11.37
C THR A 117 -0.56 35.78 -11.83
N ALA A 118 0.75 35.86 -12.09
CA ALA A 118 1.38 37.07 -12.60
C ALA A 118 0.84 37.49 -13.98
N LEU A 119 0.60 36.52 -14.86
CA LEU A 119 0.00 36.76 -16.18
C LEU A 119 -1.43 37.32 -16.05
N TRP A 120 -2.25 36.73 -15.18
CA TRP A 120 -3.59 37.25 -14.89
C TRP A 120 -3.56 38.66 -14.28
N ALA A 121 -2.62 38.94 -13.38
CA ALA A 121 -2.48 40.26 -12.77
C ALA A 121 -2.13 41.32 -13.82
N ALA A 122 -1.20 41.01 -14.73
CA ALA A 122 -0.90 41.88 -15.87
C ALA A 122 -2.15 42.12 -16.74
N GLY A 123 -2.94 41.08 -17.00
CA GLY A 123 -4.21 41.18 -17.73
C GLY A 123 -5.21 42.11 -17.06
N HIS A 124 -5.41 41.99 -15.75
CA HIS A 124 -6.30 42.89 -14.99
C HIS A 124 -5.80 44.34 -14.97
N ILE A 125 -4.49 44.57 -14.89
CA ILE A 125 -3.89 45.91 -14.97
C ILE A 125 -4.16 46.52 -16.35
N CYS A 126 -3.97 45.76 -17.43
CA CYS A 126 -4.27 46.20 -18.79
C CYS A 126 -5.76 46.53 -18.94
N LEU A 127 -6.66 45.68 -18.42
CA LEU A 127 -8.09 45.94 -18.45
C LEU A 127 -8.45 47.24 -17.73
N ALA A 128 -7.91 47.46 -16.52
CA ALA A 128 -8.11 48.68 -15.75
C ALA A 128 -7.64 49.95 -16.48
N LYS A 129 -6.56 49.85 -17.26
CA LYS A 129 -6.07 50.97 -18.09
C LYS A 129 -6.96 51.28 -19.29
N ILE A 130 -7.64 50.29 -19.86
CA ILE A 130 -8.47 50.46 -21.06
C ILE A 130 -9.87 50.96 -20.71
N VAL A 131 -10.55 50.30 -19.77
CA VAL A 131 -11.97 50.59 -19.48
C VAL A 131 -12.18 51.37 -18.18
N GLY A 132 -11.10 51.70 -17.49
CA GLY A 132 -11.10 52.33 -16.18
C GLY A 132 -11.17 51.33 -15.01
N PRO A 133 -10.66 51.67 -13.82
CA PRO A 133 -10.55 50.73 -12.70
C PRO A 133 -11.89 50.18 -12.19
N LEU A 134 -12.95 51.01 -12.13
CA LEU A 134 -14.26 50.57 -11.66
C LEU A 134 -14.88 49.54 -12.60
N THR A 135 -14.88 49.84 -13.89
CA THR A 135 -15.43 48.96 -14.94
C THR A 135 -14.67 47.64 -14.99
N ALA A 136 -13.34 47.72 -14.93
CA ALA A 136 -12.48 46.55 -14.94
C ALA A 136 -12.61 45.67 -13.69
N PHE A 137 -12.90 46.26 -12.52
CA PHE A 137 -13.19 45.52 -11.30
C PHE A 137 -14.38 44.56 -11.48
N TYR A 138 -15.50 45.06 -12.01
CA TYR A 138 -16.71 44.25 -12.22
C TYR A 138 -16.57 43.25 -13.38
N TYR A 139 -15.98 43.64 -14.52
CA TYR A 139 -15.73 42.69 -15.61
C TYR A 139 -14.75 41.59 -15.18
N GLY A 140 -13.70 41.96 -14.44
CA GLY A 140 -12.76 41.00 -13.88
C GLY A 140 -13.43 40.01 -12.93
N GLY A 141 -14.25 40.51 -12.00
CA GLY A 141 -14.98 39.66 -11.06
C GLY A 141 -15.98 38.72 -11.75
N LEU A 142 -16.68 39.18 -12.78
CA LEU A 142 -17.56 38.33 -13.60
C LEU A 142 -16.78 37.24 -14.33
N ALA A 143 -15.62 37.57 -14.91
CA ALA A 143 -14.76 36.58 -15.57
C ALA A 143 -14.26 35.52 -14.58
N CYS A 144 -13.76 35.94 -13.41
CA CYS A 144 -13.36 35.03 -12.32
C CYS A 144 -14.52 34.11 -11.91
N GLN A 145 -15.74 34.66 -11.80
CA GLN A 145 -16.90 33.89 -11.39
C GLN A 145 -17.31 32.83 -12.41
N ILE A 146 -17.41 33.18 -13.70
CA ILE A 146 -17.76 32.20 -14.74
C ILE A 146 -16.73 31.07 -14.77
N MET A 147 -15.44 31.42 -14.73
CA MET A 147 -14.37 30.44 -14.69
C MET A 147 -14.49 29.52 -13.47
N THR A 148 -14.76 30.09 -12.30
CA THR A 148 -14.90 29.33 -11.04
C THR A 148 -16.11 28.40 -11.07
N SER A 149 -17.29 28.86 -11.52
CA SER A 149 -18.50 28.02 -11.59
C SER A 149 -18.37 26.93 -12.65
N ALA A 150 -17.89 27.25 -13.84
CA ALA A 150 -17.72 26.27 -14.92
C ALA A 150 -16.72 25.18 -14.53
N THR A 151 -15.55 25.57 -14.01
CA THR A 151 -14.52 24.59 -13.64
C THR A 151 -14.87 23.80 -12.38
N ALA A 152 -15.64 24.37 -11.44
CA ALA A 152 -16.19 23.60 -10.32
C ALA A 152 -17.17 22.51 -10.81
N LEU A 153 -18.04 22.83 -11.77
CA LEU A 153 -18.92 21.84 -12.38
C LEU A 153 -18.13 20.77 -13.13
N CYS A 154 -17.19 21.15 -14.00
CA CYS A 154 -16.33 20.20 -14.69
C CYS A 154 -15.53 19.34 -13.72
N GLY A 155 -15.01 19.92 -12.64
CA GLY A 155 -14.29 19.21 -11.59
C GLY A 155 -15.16 18.17 -10.89
N LEU A 156 -16.41 18.51 -10.59
CA LEU A 156 -17.39 17.59 -10.00
C LEU A 156 -17.75 16.44 -10.97
N VAL A 157 -18.03 16.76 -12.23
CA VAL A 157 -18.38 15.77 -13.27
C VAL A 157 -17.21 14.82 -13.54
N ARG A 158 -15.97 15.34 -13.52
CA ARG A 158 -14.75 14.55 -13.70
C ARG A 158 -14.42 13.70 -12.48
N SER A 159 -14.56 14.26 -11.28
CA SER A 159 -14.22 13.56 -10.03
C SER A 159 -15.22 12.49 -9.67
N ARG A 160 -16.51 12.66 -10.05
CA ARG A 160 -17.63 11.76 -9.72
C ARG A 160 -17.72 11.42 -8.23
N ARG A 161 -17.23 12.30 -7.37
CA ARG A 161 -17.16 12.13 -5.92
C ARG A 161 -17.66 13.38 -5.21
N SER A 162 -18.28 13.21 -4.05
CA SER A 162 -18.68 14.34 -3.21
C SER A 162 -17.59 14.82 -2.25
N SER A 163 -16.50 14.04 -2.07
CA SER A 163 -15.36 14.44 -1.25
C SER A 163 -14.73 15.74 -1.75
N GLY A 164 -14.40 16.67 -0.86
CA GLY A 164 -13.89 17.98 -1.23
C GLY A 164 -14.96 18.99 -1.71
N ALA A 165 -16.23 18.58 -1.74
CA ALA A 165 -17.38 19.40 -2.08
C ALA A 165 -18.42 19.44 -0.93
N SER A 166 -19.22 20.50 -0.87
CA SER A 166 -20.19 20.70 0.21
C SER A 166 -21.34 21.58 -0.23
N TRP A 167 -22.54 21.28 0.28
CA TRP A 167 -23.70 22.17 0.14
C TRP A 167 -23.43 23.55 0.70
N LEU A 168 -22.63 23.66 1.76
CA LEU A 168 -22.24 24.95 2.33
C LEU A 168 -21.35 25.74 1.36
N ILE A 169 -20.38 25.10 0.71
CA ILE A 169 -19.50 25.74 -0.30
C ILE A 169 -20.37 26.25 -1.47
N TRP A 170 -21.22 25.38 -2.02
CA TRP A 170 -22.09 25.74 -3.14
C TRP A 170 -23.08 26.86 -2.77
N ALA A 171 -23.84 26.70 -1.68
CA ALA A 171 -24.87 27.67 -1.30
C ALA A 171 -24.26 29.04 -0.97
N SER A 172 -23.15 29.09 -0.23
CA SER A 172 -22.49 30.34 0.12
C SER A 172 -21.90 31.05 -1.11
N ARG A 173 -21.34 30.31 -2.08
CA ARG A 173 -20.91 30.86 -3.38
C ARG A 173 -22.09 31.42 -4.17
N VAL A 174 -23.17 30.65 -4.30
CA VAL A 174 -24.38 31.06 -5.04
C VAL A 174 -25.01 32.30 -4.43
N ILE A 175 -25.12 32.37 -3.10
CA ILE A 175 -25.60 33.55 -2.38
C ILE A 175 -24.66 34.73 -2.62
N GLY A 176 -23.34 34.51 -2.52
CA GLY A 176 -22.32 35.53 -2.73
C GLY A 176 -22.43 36.19 -4.11
N THR A 177 -22.42 35.36 -5.15
CA THR A 177 -22.49 35.78 -6.56
C THR A 177 -23.82 36.44 -6.90
N ASN A 178 -24.95 35.83 -6.54
CA ASN A 178 -26.25 36.40 -6.90
C ASN A 178 -26.50 37.74 -6.18
N SER A 179 -26.00 37.91 -4.95
CA SER A 179 -26.05 39.19 -4.26
C SER A 179 -25.21 40.26 -4.95
N ALA A 180 -24.04 39.87 -5.51
CA ALA A 180 -23.19 40.77 -6.29
C ALA A 180 -23.90 41.24 -7.58
N ILE A 181 -24.46 40.30 -8.34
CA ILE A 181 -25.18 40.55 -9.60
C ILE A 181 -26.44 41.39 -9.36
N ALA A 182 -27.26 41.01 -8.37
CA ALA A 182 -28.44 41.78 -7.97
C ALA A 182 -28.05 43.20 -7.54
N GLY A 183 -26.94 43.35 -6.80
CA GLY A 183 -26.42 44.65 -6.40
C GLY A 183 -26.01 45.54 -7.60
N VAL A 184 -25.45 44.94 -8.65
CA VAL A 184 -25.10 45.66 -9.90
C VAL A 184 -26.36 46.15 -10.61
N PHE A 185 -27.33 45.27 -10.86
CA PHE A 185 -28.59 45.66 -11.51
C PHE A 185 -29.41 46.67 -10.69
N PHE A 186 -29.41 46.51 -9.37
CA PHE A 186 -30.04 47.46 -8.45
C PHE A 186 -29.41 48.86 -8.58
N ARG A 187 -28.07 48.94 -8.59
CA ARG A 187 -27.38 50.22 -8.78
C ARG A 187 -27.62 50.82 -10.17
N ALA A 188 -27.68 50.00 -11.21
CA ALA A 188 -28.03 50.45 -12.56
C ALA A 188 -29.43 51.03 -12.68
N HIS A 189 -30.39 50.52 -11.90
CA HIS A 189 -31.76 51.01 -11.91
C HIS A 189 -31.92 52.35 -11.16
N TYR A 190 -31.32 52.48 -9.97
CA TYR A 190 -31.50 53.65 -9.10
C TYR A 190 -30.44 54.75 -9.28
N TRP A 191 -29.31 54.42 -9.91
CA TRP A 191 -28.22 55.36 -10.22
C TRP A 191 -27.67 55.14 -11.65
N PRO A 192 -28.53 55.30 -12.68
CA PRO A 192 -28.18 54.98 -14.06
C PRO A 192 -27.03 55.84 -14.61
N GLU A 193 -26.85 57.08 -14.14
CA GLU A 193 -25.80 57.98 -14.64
C GLU A 193 -24.40 57.39 -14.47
N LEU A 194 -24.17 56.61 -13.41
CA LEU A 194 -22.89 55.96 -13.14
C LEU A 194 -22.89 54.47 -13.51
N TRP A 195 -24.05 53.82 -13.51
CA TRP A 195 -24.16 52.36 -13.60
C TRP A 195 -24.85 51.84 -14.86
N ALA A 196 -25.40 52.69 -15.74
CA ALA A 196 -26.10 52.23 -16.95
C ALA A 196 -25.21 51.38 -17.87
N TRP A 197 -23.89 51.59 -17.86
CA TRP A 197 -22.95 50.77 -18.62
C TRP A 197 -23.02 49.28 -18.26
N THR A 198 -23.50 48.91 -17.07
CA THR A 198 -23.66 47.50 -16.68
C THR A 198 -24.87 46.83 -17.32
N MET A 199 -25.79 47.60 -17.91
CA MET A 199 -26.99 47.09 -18.58
C MET A 199 -26.68 46.69 -20.03
N ASN A 200 -25.68 45.84 -20.22
CA ASN A 200 -25.23 45.40 -21.54
C ASN A 200 -25.38 43.87 -21.72
N PRO A 201 -25.49 43.36 -22.96
CA PRO A 201 -25.69 41.94 -23.23
C PRO A 201 -24.64 41.03 -22.60
N LEU A 202 -23.39 41.50 -22.45
CA LEU A 202 -22.30 40.70 -21.88
C LEU A 202 -22.53 40.43 -20.38
N ILE A 203 -23.02 41.40 -19.61
CA ILE A 203 -23.31 41.21 -18.18
C ILE A 203 -24.54 40.32 -17.99
N TYR A 204 -25.58 40.49 -18.80
CA TYR A 204 -26.73 39.58 -18.78
C TYR A 204 -26.33 38.14 -19.11
N TRP A 205 -25.51 37.95 -20.15
CA TRP A 205 -24.97 36.65 -20.51
C TRP A 205 -24.11 36.06 -19.39
N ALA A 206 -23.24 36.85 -18.77
CA ALA A 206 -22.37 36.41 -17.68
C ALA A 206 -23.17 35.97 -16.44
N ALA A 207 -24.23 36.70 -16.11
CA ALA A 207 -25.15 36.34 -15.03
C ALA A 207 -25.88 35.03 -15.34
N ALA A 208 -26.43 34.89 -16.55
CA ALA A 208 -27.10 33.68 -16.99
C ALA A 208 -26.16 32.47 -17.01
N ALA A 209 -24.94 32.62 -17.53
CA ALA A 209 -23.92 31.57 -17.57
C ALA A 209 -23.56 31.10 -16.16
N SER A 210 -23.35 32.03 -15.22
CA SER A 210 -23.05 31.71 -13.82
C SER A 210 -24.20 30.92 -13.18
N ALA A 211 -25.45 31.35 -13.40
CA ALA A 211 -26.63 30.65 -12.89
C ALA A 211 -26.78 29.23 -13.47
N VAL A 212 -26.52 29.05 -14.77
CA VAL A 212 -26.56 27.73 -15.43
C VAL A 212 -25.48 26.81 -14.86
N PHE A 213 -24.23 27.27 -14.73
CA PHE A 213 -23.15 26.45 -14.20
C PHE A 213 -23.37 26.08 -12.73
N ASP A 214 -23.79 27.03 -11.90
CA ASP A 214 -24.06 26.75 -10.48
C ASP A 214 -25.32 25.91 -10.27
N GLY A 215 -26.37 26.08 -11.08
CA GLY A 215 -27.55 25.21 -11.08
C GLY A 215 -27.19 23.78 -11.50
N GLY A 216 -26.40 23.64 -12.58
CA GLY A 216 -25.86 22.36 -13.02
C GLY A 216 -24.99 21.71 -11.96
N TYR A 217 -24.15 22.48 -11.25
CA TYR A 217 -23.35 21.97 -10.12
C TYR A 217 -24.25 21.40 -9.02
N GLY A 218 -25.29 22.14 -8.61
CA GLY A 218 -26.24 21.68 -7.59
C GLY A 218 -26.91 20.36 -7.97
N PHE A 219 -27.40 20.26 -9.21
CA PHE A 219 -28.01 19.02 -9.74
C PHE A 219 -27.01 17.86 -9.78
N CYS A 220 -25.83 18.06 -10.37
CA CYS A 220 -24.79 17.02 -10.43
C CYS A 220 -24.33 16.59 -9.04
N PHE A 221 -24.21 17.52 -8.09
CA PHE A 221 -23.76 17.22 -6.73
C PHE A 221 -24.80 16.38 -5.97
N TRP A 222 -26.08 16.73 -6.12
CA TRP A 222 -27.18 15.90 -5.61
C TRP A 222 -27.16 14.49 -6.22
N SER A 223 -27.06 14.37 -7.54
CA SER A 223 -27.01 13.09 -8.24
C SER A 223 -25.80 12.24 -7.82
N VAL A 224 -24.62 12.84 -7.68
CA VAL A 224 -23.42 12.16 -7.18
C VAL A 224 -23.61 11.65 -5.76
N ARG A 225 -24.14 12.49 -4.85
CA ARG A 225 -24.42 12.07 -3.46
C ARG A 225 -25.46 10.96 -3.38
N GLN A 226 -26.48 11.00 -4.23
CA GLN A 226 -27.50 9.95 -4.27
C GLN A 226 -26.89 8.63 -4.76
N ALA A 227 -26.06 8.67 -5.80
CA ALA A 227 -25.33 7.51 -6.31
C ALA A 227 -24.33 6.94 -5.28
N GLU A 228 -23.64 7.79 -4.51
CA GLU A 228 -22.75 7.37 -3.42
C GLU A 228 -23.52 6.75 -2.25
N SER A 229 -24.67 7.32 -1.87
CA SER A 229 -25.52 6.77 -0.80
C SER A 229 -26.15 5.42 -1.15
N ALA A 230 -26.20 5.07 -2.44
CA ALA A 230 -26.67 3.79 -2.94
C ALA A 230 -25.57 2.72 -3.05
N ARG A 231 -24.33 3.03 -2.63
CA ARG A 231 -23.21 2.07 -2.66
C ARG A 231 -23.27 1.12 -1.46
N ASP A 232 -23.08 -0.17 -1.74
CA ASP A 232 -22.91 -1.17 -0.71
C ASP A 232 -21.55 -0.99 -0.01
N GLU A 233 -21.49 -1.30 1.28
CA GLU A 233 -20.26 -1.17 2.07
C GLU A 233 -19.75 -2.55 2.51
N LEU A 234 -18.54 -2.93 2.12
CA LEU A 234 -17.88 -4.14 2.61
C LEU A 234 -16.95 -3.80 3.78
N ARG A 235 -17.27 -4.25 4.99
CA ARG A 235 -16.47 -4.03 6.20
C ARG A 235 -15.52 -5.19 6.44
N VAL A 236 -14.22 -4.92 6.48
CA VAL A 236 -13.16 -5.90 6.74
C VAL A 236 -12.51 -5.64 8.10
N LEU A 237 -12.65 -6.58 9.03
CA LEU A 237 -11.95 -6.53 10.31
C LEU A 237 -10.59 -7.23 10.18
N ILE A 238 -9.51 -6.55 10.55
CA ILE A 238 -8.13 -7.07 10.47
C ILE A 238 -7.59 -7.18 11.90
N ILE A 239 -7.27 -8.38 12.35
CA ILE A 239 -6.76 -8.60 13.71
C ILE A 239 -5.24 -8.69 13.65
N GLY A 240 -4.54 -7.71 14.24
CA GLY A 240 -3.08 -7.59 14.23
C GLY A 240 -2.57 -6.48 13.30
N GLY A 241 -2.02 -5.41 13.89
CA GLY A 241 -1.43 -4.25 13.23
C GLY A 241 0.09 -4.33 13.08
N SER A 242 0.60 -5.46 12.58
CA SER A 242 2.01 -5.62 12.19
C SER A 242 2.15 -5.65 10.67
N ILE A 243 3.25 -6.20 10.14
CA ILE A 243 3.55 -6.21 8.70
C ILE A 243 2.37 -6.74 7.87
N ALA A 244 1.84 -7.91 8.24
CA ALA A 244 0.72 -8.55 7.56
C ALA A 244 -0.53 -7.64 7.47
N GLY A 245 -1.02 -7.17 8.63
CA GLY A 245 -2.24 -6.38 8.71
C GLY A 245 -2.11 -4.97 8.14
N LEU A 246 -0.97 -4.30 8.35
CA LEU A 246 -0.70 -2.98 7.78
C LEU A 246 -0.50 -3.06 6.26
N THR A 247 0.18 -4.08 5.74
CA THR A 247 0.26 -4.30 4.29
C THR A 247 -1.11 -4.61 3.70
N LEU A 248 -1.98 -5.36 4.39
CA LEU A 248 -3.35 -5.58 3.95
C LEU A 248 -4.17 -4.28 3.96
N ALA A 249 -4.04 -3.44 4.99
CA ALA A 249 -4.69 -2.12 5.02
C ALA A 249 -4.30 -1.26 3.80
N HIS A 250 -3.00 -1.22 3.46
CA HIS A 250 -2.51 -0.58 2.23
C HIS A 250 -3.12 -1.18 0.96
N ALA A 251 -3.15 -2.51 0.86
CA ALA A 251 -3.70 -3.20 -0.30
C ALA A 251 -5.21 -2.94 -0.47
N LEU A 252 -5.97 -2.84 0.63
CA LEU A 252 -7.39 -2.49 0.61
C LEU A 252 -7.62 -1.02 0.26
N SER A 253 -6.78 -0.10 0.74
CA SER A 253 -6.82 1.33 0.33
C SER A 253 -6.53 1.50 -1.16
N ALA A 254 -5.53 0.78 -1.68
CA ALA A 254 -5.24 0.72 -3.12
C ALA A 254 -6.42 0.14 -3.91
N LEU A 255 -7.06 -0.90 -3.38
CA LEU A 255 -8.24 -1.51 -3.97
C LEU A 255 -9.43 -0.55 -4.06
N ASN A 256 -9.73 0.21 -3.01
CA ASN A 256 -10.76 1.25 -3.09
C ASN A 256 -10.49 2.26 -4.19
N THR A 257 -9.24 2.70 -4.32
CA THR A 257 -8.85 3.63 -5.39
C THR A 257 -9.10 3.01 -6.76
N SER A 258 -8.71 1.75 -6.97
CA SER A 258 -8.96 1.04 -8.23
C SER A 258 -10.44 0.78 -8.51
N LEU A 259 -11.26 0.51 -7.49
CA LEU A 259 -12.70 0.31 -7.66
C LEU A 259 -13.41 1.63 -7.98
N GLN A 260 -12.92 2.76 -7.48
CA GLN A 260 -13.50 4.08 -7.79
C GLN A 260 -13.38 4.46 -9.26
N ASP A 261 -12.31 4.03 -9.93
CA ASP A 261 -12.12 4.27 -11.36
C ASP A 261 -13.04 3.37 -12.23
N ASN A 262 -13.64 2.33 -11.66
CA ASN A 262 -14.50 1.39 -12.37
C ASN A 262 -15.99 1.74 -12.22
N THR A 263 -16.66 2.12 -13.32
CA THR A 263 -18.08 2.50 -13.35
C THR A 263 -19.05 1.40 -12.92
N HIS A 264 -18.62 0.14 -12.89
CA HIS A 264 -19.46 -0.99 -12.50
C HIS A 264 -19.35 -1.34 -11.00
N ALA A 265 -18.32 -0.85 -10.30
CA ALA A 265 -18.13 -1.13 -8.88
C ALA A 265 -19.07 -0.25 -8.03
N LYS A 266 -20.08 -0.87 -7.42
CA LYS A 266 -21.02 -0.21 -6.50
C LYS A 266 -20.64 -0.36 -5.03
N THR A 267 -19.47 -0.95 -4.72
CA THR A 267 -19.09 -1.31 -3.36
C THR A 267 -17.86 -0.55 -2.91
N ILE A 268 -17.91 0.04 -1.71
CA ILE A 268 -16.76 0.65 -1.04
C ILE A 268 -16.28 -0.31 0.05
N ILE A 269 -14.96 -0.47 0.21
CA ILE A 269 -14.39 -1.29 1.28
C ILE A 269 -14.04 -0.37 2.46
N ARG A 270 -14.43 -0.74 3.67
CA ARG A 270 -13.91 -0.11 4.88
C ARG A 270 -13.18 -1.16 5.70
N TYR A 271 -12.06 -0.81 6.29
CA TYR A 271 -11.35 -1.72 7.17
C TYR A 271 -11.13 -1.16 8.57
N THR A 272 -11.07 -2.06 9.55
CA THR A 272 -10.68 -1.74 10.92
C THR A 272 -9.58 -2.69 11.35
N VAL A 273 -8.38 -2.16 11.59
CA VAL A 273 -7.27 -2.92 12.16
C VAL A 273 -7.33 -2.83 13.68
N LEU A 274 -7.33 -3.98 14.36
CA LEU A 274 -7.31 -4.09 15.81
C LEU A 274 -5.94 -4.65 16.25
N GLU A 275 -5.10 -3.81 16.82
CA GLU A 275 -3.79 -4.17 17.38
C GLU A 275 -3.88 -4.26 18.90
N LYS A 276 -3.38 -5.37 19.46
CA LYS A 276 -3.41 -5.60 20.92
C LYS A 276 -2.43 -4.72 21.69
N ARG A 277 -1.31 -4.34 21.05
CA ARG A 277 -0.29 -3.48 21.65
C ARG A 277 -0.73 -2.02 21.65
N SER A 278 -0.15 -1.25 22.55
CA SER A 278 -0.32 0.20 22.64
C SER A 278 0.40 0.97 21.52
N SER A 279 1.30 0.31 20.80
CA SER A 279 2.08 0.90 19.70
C SER A 279 2.15 -0.04 18.50
N LEU A 280 2.02 0.53 17.29
CA LEU A 280 2.19 -0.15 16.00
C LEU A 280 3.67 -0.36 15.64
N THR A 281 4.59 0.38 16.27
CA THR A 281 6.03 0.38 15.95
C THR A 281 6.87 -0.06 17.15
N PRO A 282 6.55 -1.20 17.81
CA PRO A 282 7.28 -1.63 19.00
C PRO A 282 8.74 -1.95 18.63
N GLN A 283 9.67 -1.48 19.46
CA GLN A 283 11.10 -1.75 19.31
C GLN A 283 11.49 -3.10 19.95
N GLU A 284 10.80 -4.16 19.54
CA GLU A 284 10.97 -5.53 20.09
C GLU A 284 11.59 -6.51 19.07
N GLY A 285 11.51 -6.20 17.77
CA GLY A 285 12.09 -7.02 16.71
C GLY A 285 13.52 -6.59 16.35
N ALA A 286 14.32 -7.52 15.85
CA ALA A 286 15.60 -7.19 15.21
C ALA A 286 15.39 -6.88 13.72
N SER A 287 15.99 -7.66 12.84
CA SER A 287 15.98 -7.42 11.40
C SER A 287 14.87 -8.17 10.66
N ILE A 288 14.56 -7.64 9.49
CA ILE A 288 13.65 -8.22 8.50
C ILE A 288 14.31 -8.18 7.13
N GLY A 289 14.23 -9.30 6.40
CA GLY A 289 14.66 -9.39 5.02
C GLY A 289 13.47 -9.24 4.07
N ILE A 290 13.48 -8.22 3.23
CA ILE A 290 12.54 -8.06 2.11
C ILE A 290 13.24 -8.51 0.83
N LEU A 291 12.68 -9.55 0.21
CA LEU A 291 13.16 -10.10 -1.04
C LEU A 291 12.44 -9.42 -2.22
N PRO A 292 12.95 -9.53 -3.47
CA PRO A 292 12.39 -8.81 -4.62
C PRO A 292 10.88 -9.01 -4.83
N HIS A 293 10.32 -10.11 -4.35
CA HIS A 293 8.90 -10.39 -4.48
C HIS A 293 8.01 -9.69 -3.45
N GLY A 294 8.43 -9.63 -2.19
CA GLY A 294 7.80 -8.75 -1.21
C GLY A 294 8.04 -7.29 -1.57
N GLY A 295 9.27 -6.97 -1.99
CA GLY A 295 9.66 -5.63 -2.44
C GLY A 295 8.81 -5.13 -3.61
N ARG A 296 8.48 -5.99 -4.58
CA ARG A 296 7.63 -5.63 -5.71
C ARG A 296 6.24 -5.19 -5.27
N ILE A 297 5.65 -5.88 -4.29
CA ILE A 297 4.33 -5.51 -3.77
C ILE A 297 4.42 -4.20 -2.99
N LEU A 298 5.45 -4.02 -2.16
CA LEU A 298 5.70 -2.75 -1.48
C LEU A 298 5.91 -1.59 -2.46
N ASP A 299 6.57 -1.83 -3.60
CA ASP A 299 6.81 -0.83 -4.64
C ASP A 299 5.50 -0.46 -5.34
N GLN A 300 4.65 -1.45 -5.65
CA GLN A 300 3.30 -1.20 -6.17
C GLN A 300 2.46 -0.37 -5.21
N LEU A 301 2.60 -0.58 -3.90
CA LEU A 301 1.93 0.20 -2.86
C LEU A 301 2.59 1.57 -2.63
N GLY A 302 3.69 1.90 -3.32
CA GLY A 302 4.39 3.18 -3.18
C GLY A 302 5.31 3.28 -1.95
N LEU A 303 5.62 2.15 -1.31
CA LEU A 303 6.32 2.07 -0.01
C LEU A 303 7.79 1.66 -0.12
N PHE A 304 8.19 1.03 -1.23
CA PHE A 304 9.54 0.49 -1.35
C PHE A 304 10.63 1.56 -1.37
N GLN A 305 10.34 2.78 -1.83
CA GLN A 305 11.32 3.87 -1.77
C GLN A 305 11.80 4.13 -0.33
N GLY A 306 10.87 4.20 0.63
CA GLY A 306 11.25 4.36 2.03
C GLY A 306 12.01 3.16 2.60
N VAL A 307 11.86 1.96 2.02
CA VAL A 307 12.68 0.79 2.38
C VAL A 307 14.09 0.93 1.80
N GLU A 308 14.19 1.36 0.55
CA GLU A 308 15.46 1.52 -0.18
C GLU A 308 16.35 2.61 0.46
N ASP A 309 15.74 3.67 0.97
CA ASP A 309 16.44 4.76 1.65
C ASP A 309 17.04 4.34 3.02
N GLU A 310 16.62 3.20 3.58
CA GLU A 310 16.99 2.72 4.92
C GLU A 310 17.92 1.49 4.91
N ILE A 311 18.40 1.08 3.74
CA ILE A 311 19.22 -0.13 3.57
C ILE A 311 20.53 0.15 2.84
N GLU A 312 21.48 -0.75 3.03
CA GLU A 312 22.59 -0.94 2.09
C GLU A 312 22.26 -2.14 1.18
N PRO A 313 22.13 -1.96 -0.15
CA PRO A 313 21.83 -3.05 -1.07
C PRO A 313 22.90 -4.15 -1.06
N LEU A 314 22.48 -5.41 -0.84
CA LEU A 314 23.43 -6.52 -0.85
C LEU A 314 24.02 -6.77 -2.25
N HIS A 315 25.35 -6.84 -2.34
CA HIS A 315 26.07 -7.11 -3.58
C HIS A 315 26.79 -8.47 -3.60
N THR A 316 27.38 -8.88 -2.47
CA THR A 316 28.19 -10.11 -2.35
C THR A 316 27.64 -11.06 -1.28
N ALA A 317 27.71 -12.37 -1.53
CA ALA A 317 27.41 -13.39 -0.54
C ALA A 317 28.60 -14.35 -0.35
N HIS A 318 28.98 -14.57 0.90
CA HIS A 318 30.04 -15.48 1.33
C HIS A 318 29.45 -16.66 2.08
N LEU A 319 29.92 -17.86 1.75
CA LEU A 319 29.63 -19.08 2.48
C LEU A 319 30.92 -19.64 3.05
N ARG A 320 30.98 -19.69 4.38
CA ARG A 320 32.13 -20.21 5.11
C ARG A 320 31.82 -21.58 5.69
N PHE A 321 32.72 -22.53 5.48
CA PHE A 321 32.68 -23.86 6.09
C PHE A 321 33.67 -23.95 7.26
N PRO A 322 33.48 -24.88 8.23
CA PRO A 322 34.27 -24.92 9.46
C PRO A 322 35.73 -25.32 9.21
N GLY A 323 36.63 -24.79 10.02
CA GLY A 323 38.08 -25.03 10.01
C GLY A 323 38.87 -23.71 9.99
N LYS A 324 40.09 -23.69 10.56
CA LYS A 324 40.95 -22.48 10.60
C LYS A 324 41.37 -22.00 9.19
N LYS A 325 41.44 -22.92 8.22
CA LYS A 325 41.53 -22.63 6.78
C LYS A 325 40.31 -23.18 6.03
N GLY A 326 39.13 -23.01 6.64
CA GLY A 326 37.87 -23.53 6.14
C GLY A 326 37.62 -23.07 4.69
N TYR A 327 36.98 -23.93 3.90
CA TYR A 327 36.61 -23.57 2.53
C TYR A 327 35.62 -22.41 2.57
N VAL A 328 35.87 -21.41 1.72
CA VAL A 328 35.03 -20.23 1.54
C VAL A 328 34.60 -20.19 0.09
N ALA A 329 33.31 -19.97 -0.14
CA ALA A 329 32.77 -19.70 -1.45
C ALA A 329 32.15 -18.32 -1.50
N THR A 330 32.50 -17.53 -2.52
CA THR A 330 32.03 -16.15 -2.68
C THR A 330 31.32 -15.99 -4.01
N ASN A 331 30.17 -15.32 -4.01
CA ASN A 331 29.41 -15.07 -5.24
C ASN A 331 28.66 -13.73 -5.22
N ALA A 332 28.40 -13.19 -6.40
CA ALA A 332 27.65 -11.94 -6.60
C ALA A 332 26.13 -12.17 -6.77
N SER A 333 25.57 -13.26 -6.22
CA SER A 333 24.15 -13.57 -6.41
C SER A 333 23.19 -12.48 -5.92
N PRO A 334 23.44 -11.77 -4.80
CA PRO A 334 22.54 -10.70 -4.37
C PRO A 334 22.44 -9.57 -5.41
N ARG A 335 23.58 -9.11 -5.94
CA ARG A 335 23.64 -8.11 -7.01
C ARG A 335 22.90 -8.56 -8.27
N VAL A 336 23.18 -9.77 -8.74
CA VAL A 336 22.59 -10.29 -9.98
C VAL A 336 21.07 -10.41 -9.87
N VAL A 337 20.56 -10.78 -8.70
CA VAL A 337 19.11 -10.83 -8.45
C VAL A 337 18.53 -9.42 -8.42
N GLY A 338 19.20 -8.48 -7.75
CA GLY A 338 18.85 -7.07 -7.74
C GLY A 338 18.73 -6.50 -9.15
N ASP A 339 19.80 -6.62 -9.95
CA ASP A 339 19.87 -6.14 -11.33
C ASP A 339 18.80 -6.78 -12.23
N ARG A 340 18.49 -8.05 -12.00
CA ARG A 340 17.51 -8.78 -12.80
C ARG A 340 16.07 -8.35 -12.52
N PHE A 341 15.73 -8.11 -11.26
CA PHE A 341 14.37 -7.81 -10.84
C PHE A 341 14.10 -6.31 -10.65
N GLY A 342 15.16 -5.49 -10.68
CA GLY A 342 15.10 -4.05 -10.41
C GLY A 342 14.88 -3.71 -8.93
N LEU A 343 15.02 -4.69 -8.04
CA LEU A 343 14.75 -4.58 -6.60
C LEU A 343 15.81 -5.38 -5.83
N PRO A 344 16.62 -4.76 -4.97
CA PRO A 344 17.67 -5.45 -4.22
C PRO A 344 17.09 -6.35 -3.11
N PHE A 345 17.96 -7.19 -2.53
CA PHE A 345 17.69 -7.74 -1.20
C PHE A 345 17.82 -6.63 -0.17
N ALA A 346 16.76 -6.41 0.59
CA ALA A 346 16.67 -5.34 1.57
C ALA A 346 16.68 -5.93 2.99
N PHE A 347 17.67 -5.55 3.80
CA PHE A 347 17.74 -5.92 5.22
C PHE A 347 17.71 -4.66 6.07
N LEU A 348 16.68 -4.53 6.90
CA LEU A 348 16.44 -3.38 7.75
C LEU A 348 15.87 -3.81 9.10
N GLU A 349 15.76 -2.88 10.03
CA GLU A 349 15.05 -3.11 11.28
C GLU A 349 13.55 -3.32 11.03
N ARG A 350 12.97 -4.28 11.74
CA ARG A 350 11.52 -4.53 11.67
C ARG A 350 10.72 -3.29 12.07
N ARG A 351 11.19 -2.52 13.05
CA ARG A 351 10.54 -1.27 13.45
C ARG A 351 10.54 -0.26 12.31
N THR A 352 11.66 -0.09 11.61
CA THR A 352 11.76 0.83 10.47
C THR A 352 10.74 0.48 9.39
N LEU A 353 10.58 -0.80 9.06
CA LEU A 353 9.53 -1.21 8.12
C LEU A 353 8.12 -0.89 8.64
N LEU A 354 7.85 -1.08 9.92
CA LEU A 354 6.55 -0.71 10.52
C LEU A 354 6.32 0.81 10.45
N CYS A 355 7.35 1.63 10.70
CA CYS A 355 7.28 3.09 10.52
C CYS A 355 6.93 3.47 9.08
N ILE A 356 7.58 2.85 8.08
CA ILE A 356 7.28 3.09 6.66
C ILE A 356 5.81 2.72 6.35
N LEU A 357 5.33 1.59 6.88
CA LEU A 357 3.94 1.16 6.71
C LEU A 357 2.96 2.14 7.37
N THR A 358 3.23 2.64 8.57
CA THR A 358 2.33 3.59 9.26
C THR A 358 2.37 4.99 8.66
N GLU A 359 3.54 5.45 8.22
CA GLU A 359 3.74 6.73 7.53
C GLU A 359 3.01 6.73 6.18
N GLY A 360 3.11 5.64 5.41
CA GLY A 360 2.37 5.50 4.16
C GLY A 360 0.85 5.47 4.33
N LEU A 361 0.35 5.07 5.51
CA LEU A 361 -1.08 5.20 5.83
C LEU A 361 -1.43 6.56 6.45
N GLU A 362 -0.47 7.46 6.65
CA GLU A 362 -0.65 8.77 7.30
C GLU A 362 -1.21 8.66 8.73
N ILE A 363 -0.91 7.54 9.40
CA ILE A 363 -1.40 7.24 10.76
C ILE A 363 -0.44 7.83 11.79
N GLY A 364 0.85 7.94 11.47
CA GLY A 364 1.85 8.53 12.36
C GLY A 364 3.27 8.15 11.97
N GLY A 365 4.22 9.08 12.17
CA GLY A 365 5.65 8.90 11.90
C GLY A 365 6.45 8.36 13.08
N ARG A 366 7.78 8.27 12.92
CA ARG A 366 8.78 7.72 13.87
C ARG A 366 8.70 8.19 15.36
N ALA A 367 7.95 9.23 15.68
CA ALA A 367 7.75 9.71 17.06
C ALA A 367 6.62 8.94 17.76
N GLU A 368 6.91 8.41 18.95
CA GLU A 368 6.02 7.61 19.80
C GLU A 368 4.58 8.12 19.83
N GLN A 369 3.65 7.24 19.43
CA GLN A 369 2.22 7.48 19.57
C GLN A 369 1.68 6.65 20.72
N GLN A 370 1.21 7.35 21.76
CA GLN A 370 0.40 6.83 22.84
C GLN A 370 -1.04 7.26 22.55
N GLY A 371 -1.96 6.31 22.33
CA GLY A 371 -3.40 6.58 22.19
C GLY A 371 -4.04 6.14 20.86
N ASN A 372 -5.39 6.12 20.84
CA ASN A 372 -6.24 5.76 19.69
C ASN A 372 -5.87 6.59 18.46
N VAL A 373 -5.09 6.01 17.54
CA VAL A 373 -4.69 6.71 16.32
C VAL A 373 -5.77 6.61 15.26
N MET A 374 -6.70 7.56 15.27
CA MET A 374 -7.73 7.66 14.25
C MET A 374 -7.16 8.29 12.97
N ARG A 375 -6.90 7.45 11.96
CA ARG A 375 -7.14 7.91 10.59
C ARG A 375 -8.66 7.98 10.43
N GLU A 376 -9.22 9.18 10.23
CA GLU A 376 -10.40 9.28 9.36
C GLU A 376 -9.85 9.24 7.93
N GLY A 377 -9.37 8.08 7.48
CA GLY A 377 -8.74 7.96 6.18
C GLY A 377 -9.77 8.03 5.07
N GLY A 378 -10.24 9.23 4.73
CA GLY A 378 -11.10 9.61 3.59
C GLY A 378 -12.48 8.91 3.45
N GLU A 379 -12.65 7.76 4.09
CA GLU A 379 -13.65 6.72 3.83
C GLU A 379 -13.84 5.86 5.09
N GLY A 380 -13.65 6.40 6.30
CA GLY A 380 -14.04 5.73 7.56
C GLY A 380 -13.29 4.44 7.92
N SER A 381 -12.13 4.16 7.32
CA SER A 381 -11.24 3.05 7.73
C SER A 381 -10.33 3.47 8.90
N GLN A 382 -10.03 2.54 9.82
CA GLN A 382 -9.39 2.85 11.11
C GLN A 382 -8.30 1.83 11.48
N VAL A 383 -7.32 2.27 12.28
CA VAL A 383 -6.30 1.40 12.90
C VAL A 383 -6.26 1.72 14.39
N LEU A 384 -6.58 0.75 15.23
CA LEU A 384 -6.79 0.96 16.66
C LEU A 384 -5.79 0.11 17.47
N CYS A 385 -5.09 0.75 18.40
CA CYS A 385 -4.21 0.12 19.39
C CYS A 385 -4.98 -0.24 20.67
N ASP A 386 -4.36 -1.03 21.54
CA ASP A 386 -4.94 -1.51 22.80
C ASP A 386 -6.25 -2.30 22.62
N LYS A 387 -6.43 -2.91 21.44
CA LYS A 387 -7.60 -3.71 21.07
C LYS A 387 -7.27 -5.20 21.05
N GLU A 388 -7.05 -5.76 22.23
CA GLU A 388 -6.86 -7.20 22.39
C GLU A 388 -8.18 -7.94 22.14
N VAL A 389 -8.24 -8.74 21.07
CA VAL A 389 -9.42 -9.57 20.74
C VAL A 389 -9.50 -10.79 21.65
N VAL A 390 -10.69 -11.03 22.21
CA VAL A 390 -10.97 -12.13 23.13
C VAL A 390 -12.02 -13.12 22.60
N ARG A 391 -12.89 -12.69 21.69
CA ARG A 391 -13.99 -13.52 21.16
C ARG A 391 -14.38 -13.13 19.75
N VAL A 392 -14.75 -14.11 18.94
CA VAL A 392 -15.36 -13.94 17.61
C VAL A 392 -16.68 -14.69 17.55
N GLU A 393 -17.73 -14.06 17.01
CA GLU A 393 -19.07 -14.64 16.92
C GLU A 393 -19.70 -14.29 15.57
N PHE A 394 -20.54 -15.17 15.02
CA PHE A 394 -21.39 -14.83 13.89
C PHE A 394 -22.71 -14.24 14.39
N VAL A 395 -23.16 -13.16 13.77
CA VAL A 395 -24.41 -12.46 14.11
C VAL A 395 -25.22 -12.21 12.85
N LYS A 396 -26.55 -12.31 12.94
CA LYS A 396 -27.45 -11.94 11.83
C LYS A 396 -27.76 -10.45 11.89
N ASP A 397 -27.83 -9.78 10.74
CA ASP A 397 -28.19 -8.37 10.71
C ASP A 397 -29.67 -8.13 11.06
N LYS A 398 -29.98 -7.03 11.76
CA LYS A 398 -31.37 -6.71 12.09
C LYS A 398 -32.07 -6.16 10.85
N GLY A 399 -32.79 -7.03 10.14
CA GLY A 399 -33.62 -6.68 8.98
C GLY A 399 -33.23 -7.36 7.66
N ASP A 400 -32.11 -8.08 7.63
CA ASP A 400 -31.64 -8.85 6.47
C ASP A 400 -31.19 -10.23 6.97
N GLU A 401 -31.48 -11.32 6.27
CA GLU A 401 -31.08 -12.69 6.67
C GLU A 401 -29.55 -12.93 6.62
N ARG A 402 -28.76 -11.85 6.46
CA ARG A 402 -27.33 -11.89 6.20
C ARG A 402 -26.53 -12.01 7.49
N GLU A 403 -25.60 -12.95 7.48
CA GLU A 403 -24.63 -13.19 8.55
C GLU A 403 -23.47 -12.20 8.47
N ALA A 404 -22.97 -11.78 9.63
CA ALA A 404 -21.84 -10.89 9.81
C ALA A 404 -20.95 -11.41 10.95
N VAL A 405 -19.73 -10.90 11.03
CA VAL A 405 -18.77 -11.25 12.09
C VAL A 405 -18.77 -10.15 13.15
N LEU A 406 -18.90 -10.55 14.41
CA LEU A 406 -18.76 -9.69 15.59
C LEU A 406 -17.48 -10.07 16.34
N VAL A 407 -16.62 -9.09 16.58
CA VAL A 407 -15.39 -9.23 17.35
C VAL A 407 -15.54 -8.48 18.67
N ARG A 408 -15.23 -9.17 19.78
CA ARG A 408 -15.17 -8.59 21.11
C ARG A 408 -13.73 -8.40 21.54
N THR A 409 -13.46 -7.22 22.09
CA THR A 409 -12.16 -6.84 22.64
C THR A 409 -12.20 -6.81 24.17
N LYS A 410 -11.03 -6.96 24.81
CA LYS A 410 -10.87 -7.10 26.26
C LYS A 410 -11.35 -5.88 27.05
N ASP A 411 -11.24 -4.70 26.46
CA ASP A 411 -11.76 -3.44 27.00
C ASP A 411 -13.28 -3.28 26.83
N GLY A 412 -13.97 -4.31 26.34
CA GLY A 412 -15.42 -4.31 26.13
C GLY A 412 -15.85 -3.77 24.77
N GLY A 413 -14.91 -3.37 23.89
CA GLY A 413 -15.25 -2.91 22.54
C GLY A 413 -15.88 -4.01 21.68
N LEU A 414 -16.85 -3.63 20.85
CA LEU A 414 -17.57 -4.51 19.92
C LEU A 414 -17.43 -3.97 18.49
N TYR A 415 -16.93 -4.81 17.59
CA TYR A 415 -16.66 -4.46 16.21
C TYR A 415 -17.37 -5.42 15.26
N LYS A 416 -18.24 -4.90 14.40
CA LYS A 416 -19.01 -5.69 13.43
C LYS A 416 -18.47 -5.48 12.01
N GLY A 417 -18.26 -6.58 11.28
CA GLY A 417 -17.80 -6.57 9.90
C GLY A 417 -18.38 -7.70 9.05
N ASP A 418 -18.17 -7.61 7.74
CA ASP A 418 -18.64 -8.61 6.76
C ASP A 418 -17.58 -9.71 6.52
N LEU A 419 -16.30 -9.41 6.74
CA LEU A 419 -15.15 -10.33 6.62
C LEU A 419 -14.17 -10.11 7.78
N LEU A 420 -13.64 -11.18 8.37
CA LEU A 420 -12.59 -11.16 9.40
C LEU A 420 -11.29 -11.76 8.86
N VAL A 421 -10.18 -11.03 9.01
CA VAL A 421 -8.85 -11.45 8.57
C VAL A 421 -7.89 -11.51 9.76
N GLY A 422 -7.38 -12.70 10.06
CA GLY A 422 -6.36 -12.94 11.09
C GLY A 422 -4.95 -12.64 10.58
N CYS A 423 -4.37 -11.54 11.07
CA CYS A 423 -3.00 -11.09 10.87
C CYS A 423 -2.22 -11.08 12.20
N ASP A 424 -2.65 -11.89 13.17
CA ASP A 424 -2.28 -11.89 14.60
C ASP A 424 -1.14 -12.86 14.95
N GLY A 425 -0.41 -13.32 13.93
CA GLY A 425 0.84 -14.06 14.06
C GLY A 425 0.70 -15.54 14.43
N VAL A 426 1.79 -16.13 14.92
CA VAL A 426 1.88 -17.58 15.19
C VAL A 426 0.89 -18.03 16.25
N HIS A 427 0.70 -17.24 17.31
CA HIS A 427 -0.25 -17.51 18.41
C HIS A 427 -1.65 -16.93 18.18
N SER A 428 -2.11 -16.97 16.93
CA SER A 428 -3.38 -16.41 16.46
C SER A 428 -4.58 -16.80 17.34
N ILE A 429 -5.29 -15.79 17.84
CA ILE A 429 -6.62 -15.93 18.46
C ILE A 429 -7.67 -16.21 17.38
N VAL A 430 -7.55 -15.59 16.20
CA VAL A 430 -8.50 -15.82 15.09
C VAL A 430 -8.51 -17.28 14.69
N ARG A 431 -7.34 -17.94 14.61
CA ARG A 431 -7.26 -19.38 14.33
C ARG A 431 -7.94 -20.23 15.39
N ARG A 432 -7.75 -19.92 16.68
CA ARG A 432 -8.41 -20.65 17.78
C ARG A 432 -9.93 -20.50 17.73
N GLU A 433 -10.40 -19.28 17.51
CA GLU A 433 -11.84 -19.00 17.41
C GLU A 433 -12.46 -19.62 16.16
N MET A 434 -11.73 -19.65 15.04
CA MET A 434 -12.15 -20.34 13.82
C MET A 434 -12.40 -21.83 14.08
N TRP A 435 -11.46 -22.52 14.76
CA TRP A 435 -11.63 -23.93 15.14
C TRP A 435 -12.79 -24.14 16.10
N ARG A 436 -12.92 -23.28 17.11
CA ARG A 436 -14.03 -23.35 18.08
C ARG A 436 -15.39 -23.22 17.37
N ILE A 437 -15.55 -22.22 16.51
CA ILE A 437 -16.80 -21.98 15.78
C ILE A 437 -17.14 -23.18 14.89
N SER A 438 -16.17 -23.69 14.14
CA SER A 438 -16.37 -24.88 13.29
C SER A 438 -16.76 -26.13 14.09
N ALA A 439 -16.17 -26.31 15.27
CA ALA A 439 -16.53 -27.41 16.17
C ALA A 439 -17.95 -27.28 16.74
N GLU A 440 -18.36 -26.07 17.13
CA GLU A 440 -19.72 -25.77 17.62
C GLU A 440 -20.79 -25.98 16.54
N GLU A 441 -20.46 -25.73 15.27
CA GLU A 441 -21.34 -25.92 14.11
C GLU A 441 -21.39 -27.37 13.60
N GLY A 442 -20.58 -28.28 14.17
CA GLY A 442 -20.51 -29.68 13.75
C GLY A 442 -19.82 -29.91 12.39
N GLU A 443 -19.19 -28.89 11.82
CA GLU A 443 -18.47 -28.97 10.53
C GLU A 443 -17.06 -29.57 10.69
N GLY A 444 -16.56 -29.66 11.93
CA GLY A 444 -15.42 -30.50 12.27
C GLY A 444 -14.14 -30.18 11.52
N ILE A 445 -13.69 -28.92 11.52
CA ILE A 445 -12.26 -28.61 11.34
C ILE A 445 -11.56 -29.18 12.58
N GLU A 446 -11.22 -30.47 12.55
CA GLU A 446 -10.62 -31.22 13.65
C GLU A 446 -9.50 -30.39 14.31
N PRO A 447 -9.48 -30.24 15.66
CA PRO A 447 -8.41 -29.56 16.40
C PRO A 447 -7.02 -30.19 16.26
N GLY A 448 -6.89 -31.26 15.45
CA GLY A 448 -5.68 -32.05 15.25
C GLY A 448 -5.45 -32.43 13.78
N GLU A 449 -4.97 -31.50 12.95
CA GLU A 449 -4.07 -31.87 11.86
C GLU A 449 -2.77 -32.39 12.53
N ASN A 450 -2.68 -33.72 12.71
CA ASN A 450 -1.82 -34.59 13.53
C ASN A 450 -0.30 -34.32 13.72
N LYS A 451 0.21 -33.09 13.60
CA LYS A 451 1.64 -32.77 13.79
C LYS A 451 1.92 -31.60 14.73
N GLY A 452 0.92 -30.77 15.04
CA GLY A 452 1.11 -29.54 15.84
C GLY A 452 2.18 -28.62 15.25
N LEU A 453 2.48 -27.51 15.92
CA LEU A 453 3.72 -26.79 15.65
C LEU A 453 4.88 -27.62 16.20
N THR A 454 5.91 -27.86 15.40
CA THR A 454 7.11 -28.58 15.88
C THR A 454 8.29 -27.65 15.92
N ALA A 455 9.31 -27.94 16.74
CA ALA A 455 10.56 -27.21 16.70
C ALA A 455 11.76 -28.12 16.90
N GLU A 456 12.73 -28.01 15.99
CA GLU A 456 14.03 -28.67 16.07
C GLU A 456 15.19 -27.67 16.15
N TYR A 457 14.89 -26.38 15.95
CA TYR A 457 15.86 -25.31 15.89
C TYR A 457 15.35 -24.11 16.68
N ALA A 458 16.29 -23.33 17.20
CA ALA A 458 16.04 -22.02 17.78
C ALA A 458 16.99 -21.00 17.14
N CYS A 459 16.66 -19.72 17.33
CA CYS A 459 17.37 -18.61 16.74
C CYS A 459 17.58 -17.49 17.77
N ILE A 460 18.83 -17.11 17.98
CA ILE A 460 19.20 -15.86 18.63
C ILE A 460 19.46 -14.89 17.50
N TYR A 461 18.72 -13.80 17.47
CA TYR A 461 18.90 -12.78 16.45
C TYR A 461 19.16 -11.44 17.12
N GLY A 462 19.93 -10.59 16.46
CA GLY A 462 20.33 -9.34 17.05
C GLY A 462 20.86 -8.31 16.07
N ILE A 463 21.14 -7.15 16.64
CA ILE A 463 21.75 -6.00 15.99
C ILE A 463 22.99 -5.66 16.81
N SER A 464 24.10 -5.45 16.13
CA SER A 464 25.34 -4.94 16.73
C SER A 464 25.78 -3.68 16.01
N SER A 465 26.64 -2.89 16.66
CA SER A 465 27.39 -1.86 15.94
C SER A 465 28.27 -2.49 14.85
N ALA A 466 28.80 -1.72 13.90
CA ALA A 466 29.68 -2.27 12.88
C ALA A 466 30.88 -2.99 13.51
N VAL A 467 31.24 -4.11 12.89
CA VAL A 467 32.33 -4.97 13.36
C VAL A 467 33.45 -4.90 12.34
N PRO A 468 34.67 -4.47 12.73
CA PRO A 468 35.80 -4.44 11.82
C PRO A 468 36.02 -5.80 11.12
N GLY A 469 36.19 -5.77 9.81
CA GLY A 469 36.33 -6.98 8.97
C GLY A 469 35.03 -7.48 8.34
N LEU A 470 33.88 -6.88 8.68
CA LEU A 470 32.62 -7.11 7.98
C LEU A 470 32.24 -5.88 7.16
N GLU A 471 32.10 -6.04 5.84
CA GLU A 471 31.81 -4.93 4.92
C GLU A 471 30.29 -4.77 4.68
N ALA A 472 29.83 -3.52 4.64
CA ALA A 472 28.44 -3.19 4.36
C ALA A 472 28.06 -3.62 2.93
N GLY A 473 26.85 -4.16 2.76
CA GLY A 473 26.41 -4.70 1.47
C GLY A 473 26.86 -6.15 1.22
N GLU A 474 27.59 -6.77 2.15
CA GLU A 474 27.91 -8.20 2.10
C GLU A 474 26.94 -9.05 2.92
N HIS A 475 26.83 -10.33 2.58
CA HIS A 475 26.13 -11.33 3.37
C HIS A 475 27.08 -12.48 3.69
N VAL A 476 27.28 -12.77 4.98
CA VAL A 476 28.12 -13.89 5.42
C VAL A 476 27.27 -14.98 6.05
N ALA A 477 27.32 -16.18 5.48
CA ALA A 477 26.75 -17.40 6.03
C ALA A 477 27.87 -18.34 6.53
N SER A 478 28.06 -18.44 7.85
CA SER A 478 29.01 -19.38 8.47
C SER A 478 28.29 -20.69 8.83
N LEU A 479 28.61 -21.76 8.09
CA LEU A 479 27.91 -23.04 8.14
C LEU A 479 28.64 -24.03 9.05
N ASN A 480 28.23 -24.12 10.31
CA ASN A 480 28.84 -24.96 11.34
C ASN A 480 28.08 -26.27 11.55
N ASN A 481 28.66 -27.20 12.32
CA ASN A 481 27.96 -28.45 12.64
C ASN A 481 26.89 -28.17 13.71
N LYS A 482 25.65 -28.53 13.41
CA LYS A 482 24.43 -28.32 14.23
C LYS A 482 24.05 -26.86 14.47
N ARG A 483 24.68 -25.91 13.78
CA ARG A 483 24.44 -24.47 13.94
C ARG A 483 24.94 -23.67 12.75
N SER A 484 24.43 -22.47 12.58
CA SER A 484 24.85 -21.57 11.51
C SER A 484 24.71 -20.11 11.93
N PHE A 485 25.55 -19.26 11.38
CA PHE A 485 25.46 -17.82 11.54
C PHE A 485 25.12 -17.17 10.21
N LEU A 486 24.15 -16.27 10.20
CA LEU A 486 23.85 -15.39 9.07
C LEU A 486 24.12 -13.96 9.51
N THR A 487 24.94 -13.24 8.76
CA THR A 487 25.37 -11.87 9.11
C THR A 487 25.20 -10.95 7.91
N PHE A 488 24.59 -9.80 8.14
CA PHE A 488 24.27 -8.78 7.15
C PHE A 488 24.73 -7.42 7.69
N PRO A 489 25.98 -6.99 7.38
CA PRO A 489 26.44 -5.65 7.69
C PRO A 489 25.69 -4.65 6.80
N GLY A 490 25.08 -3.66 7.42
CA GLY A 490 24.28 -2.63 6.77
C GLY A 490 24.86 -1.23 6.96
N SER A 491 24.07 -0.23 6.60
CA SER A 491 24.38 1.19 6.78
C SER A 491 24.24 1.65 8.24
N ASP A 492 24.75 2.85 8.52
CA ASP A 492 24.64 3.55 9.80
C ASP A 492 25.18 2.79 11.01
N ASP A 493 26.35 2.16 10.85
CA ASP A 493 27.02 1.43 11.95
C ASP A 493 26.15 0.27 12.49
N ARG A 494 25.39 -0.43 11.63
CA ARG A 494 24.53 -1.55 12.04
C ARG A 494 24.91 -2.86 11.36
N THR A 495 25.05 -3.91 12.14
CA THR A 495 25.23 -5.29 11.66
C THR A 495 24.13 -6.18 12.19
N PHE A 496 23.34 -6.76 11.29
CA PHE A 496 22.29 -7.71 11.64
C PHE A 496 22.84 -9.12 11.64
N TRP A 497 22.50 -9.92 12.64
CA TRP A 497 22.99 -11.29 12.72
C TRP A 497 21.99 -12.26 13.33
N PHE A 498 22.12 -13.52 12.95
CA PHE A 498 21.31 -14.64 13.39
C PHE A 498 22.20 -15.83 13.71
N LEU A 499 22.12 -16.34 14.93
CA LEU A 499 22.64 -17.63 15.35
C LEU A 499 21.48 -18.62 15.37
N ILE A 500 21.46 -19.54 14.42
CA ILE A 500 20.51 -20.65 14.38
C ILE A 500 21.22 -21.89 14.90
N TRP A 501 20.67 -22.56 15.89
CA TRP A 501 21.24 -23.81 16.43
C TRP A 501 20.17 -24.88 16.58
N LYS A 502 20.60 -26.14 16.50
CA LYS A 502 19.75 -27.30 16.70
C LYS A 502 19.48 -27.50 18.19
N LEU A 503 18.22 -27.71 18.52
CA LEU A 503 17.79 -28.10 19.86
C LEU A 503 18.23 -29.54 20.17
N ASP A 504 18.25 -29.87 21.46
CA ASP A 504 18.58 -31.20 21.99
C ASP A 504 17.58 -32.27 21.54
N ARG A 505 16.31 -31.91 21.43
CA ARG A 505 15.23 -32.76 20.94
C ARG A 505 14.26 -32.02 20.03
N LYS A 506 13.40 -32.78 19.36
CA LYS A 506 12.25 -32.22 18.63
C LYS A 506 11.12 -31.97 19.62
N TYR A 507 10.65 -30.74 19.70
CA TYR A 507 9.50 -30.34 20.51
C TYR A 507 8.23 -30.35 19.67
N VAL A 508 7.09 -30.69 20.29
CA VAL A 508 5.76 -30.67 19.67
C VAL A 508 4.84 -29.82 20.54
N TYR A 509 4.13 -28.88 19.92
CA TYR A 509 3.29 -27.89 20.61
C TYR A 509 2.13 -28.52 21.41
N ALA A 510 1.68 -29.72 21.02
CA ALA A 510 0.66 -30.47 21.76
C ALA A 510 1.08 -30.79 23.21
N ASP A 511 2.39 -30.84 23.48
CA ASP A 511 2.93 -31.21 24.78
C ASP A 511 2.92 -30.05 25.79
N GLY A 512 2.59 -28.82 25.37
CA GLY A 512 2.73 -27.61 26.21
C GLY A 512 4.17 -27.20 26.53
N ASP A 513 5.14 -28.08 26.22
CA ASP A 513 6.57 -28.04 26.54
C ASP A 513 7.44 -27.22 25.57
N MET A 514 6.84 -26.39 24.70
CA MET A 514 7.63 -25.59 23.76
C MET A 514 8.56 -24.63 24.51
N PRO A 515 9.89 -24.65 24.28
CA PRO A 515 10.83 -23.84 25.03
C PRO A 515 10.49 -22.36 24.91
N ARG A 516 10.31 -21.69 26.06
CA ARG A 516 10.22 -20.24 26.11
C ARG A 516 11.55 -19.73 26.65
N PHE A 517 12.38 -19.22 25.75
CA PHE A 517 13.67 -18.67 26.12
C PHE A 517 13.48 -17.31 26.80
N THR A 518 14.02 -17.19 28.01
CA THR A 518 14.25 -15.91 28.67
C THR A 518 15.62 -15.36 28.29
N ALA A 519 15.89 -14.10 28.67
CA ALA A 519 17.22 -13.53 28.52
C ALA A 519 18.30 -14.34 29.28
N ALA A 520 17.94 -14.94 30.42
CA ALA A 520 18.85 -15.76 31.21
C ALA A 520 19.23 -17.07 30.49
N ASP A 521 18.31 -17.66 29.73
CA ASP A 521 18.54 -18.90 28.96
C ASP A 521 19.44 -18.68 27.74
N THR A 522 19.64 -17.42 27.33
CA THR A 522 20.43 -17.05 26.15
C THR A 522 21.93 -17.08 26.44
N ALA A 523 22.35 -16.71 27.66
CA ALA A 523 23.77 -16.58 28.03
C ALA A 523 24.57 -17.89 27.89
N PRO A 524 24.08 -19.07 28.32
CA PRO A 524 24.80 -20.33 28.14
C PRO A 524 25.01 -20.73 26.68
N VAL A 525 24.05 -20.38 25.80
CA VAL A 525 24.13 -20.65 24.36
C VAL A 525 25.18 -19.75 23.72
N VAL A 526 25.22 -18.48 24.11
CA VAL A 526 26.21 -17.52 23.62
C VAL A 526 27.62 -17.95 24.03
N GLU A 527 27.86 -18.26 25.30
CA GLU A 527 29.19 -18.66 25.77
C GLU A 527 29.66 -19.94 25.05
N ARG A 528 28.75 -20.90 24.85
CA ARG A 528 29.05 -22.15 24.12
C ARG A 528 29.55 -21.91 22.70
N TYR A 529 29.09 -20.85 22.04
CA TYR A 529 29.41 -20.57 20.64
C TYR A 529 30.21 -19.29 20.44
N ALA A 530 30.72 -18.67 21.50
CA ALA A 530 31.41 -17.38 21.46
C ALA A 530 32.64 -17.38 20.54
N GLU A 531 33.42 -18.47 20.58
CA GLU A 531 34.67 -18.64 19.83
C GLU A 531 34.45 -19.09 18.37
N ASP A 532 33.20 -19.26 17.93
CA ASP A 532 32.93 -19.63 16.55
C ASP A 532 33.29 -18.47 15.62
N ILE A 533 34.16 -18.75 14.66
CA ILE A 533 34.55 -17.80 13.62
C ILE A 533 33.37 -17.57 12.65
N ILE A 534 33.05 -16.30 12.44
CA ILE A 534 32.06 -15.81 11.50
C ILE A 534 32.71 -15.56 10.13
N TRP A 535 33.72 -14.70 10.10
CA TRP A 535 34.40 -14.27 8.87
C TRP A 535 35.81 -13.76 9.16
N GLY A 536 36.81 -14.21 8.38
CA GLY A 536 38.21 -13.89 8.66
C GLY A 536 38.58 -14.24 10.11
N GLU A 537 38.99 -13.24 10.89
CA GLU A 537 39.29 -13.34 12.32
C GLU A 537 38.10 -12.95 13.23
N VAL A 538 36.97 -12.51 12.67
CA VAL A 538 35.78 -12.09 13.43
C VAL A 538 35.08 -13.31 14.02
N THR A 539 34.86 -13.28 15.32
CA THR A 539 34.15 -14.32 16.08
C THR A 539 32.73 -13.90 16.45
N PHE A 540 31.92 -14.86 16.91
CA PHE A 540 30.60 -14.53 17.45
C PHE A 540 30.70 -13.67 18.71
N ARG A 541 31.76 -13.84 19.52
CA ARG A 541 32.07 -12.98 20.67
C ARG A 541 32.17 -11.51 20.27
N ASP A 542 32.80 -11.22 19.13
CA ASP A 542 32.95 -9.85 18.62
C ASP A 542 31.62 -9.20 18.24
N LEU A 543 30.72 -9.98 17.61
CA LEU A 543 29.35 -9.54 17.32
C LEU A 543 28.58 -9.33 18.62
N TRP A 544 28.64 -10.28 19.54
CA TRP A 544 27.88 -10.25 20.79
C TRP A 544 28.35 -9.12 21.73
N ALA A 545 29.64 -8.82 21.77
CA ALA A 545 30.20 -7.72 22.57
C ALA A 545 29.68 -6.35 22.12
N ARG A 546 29.42 -6.20 20.81
CA ARG A 546 28.90 -4.97 20.18
C ARG A 546 27.37 -4.95 20.05
N ARG A 547 26.67 -5.94 20.61
CA ARG A 547 25.22 -6.04 20.47
C ARG A 547 24.54 -4.81 21.10
N THR A 548 23.66 -4.19 20.34
CA THR A 548 22.74 -3.18 20.84
C THR A 548 21.43 -3.83 21.27
N ARG A 549 21.00 -4.88 20.56
CA ARG A 549 19.74 -5.59 20.79
C ARG A 549 19.87 -7.06 20.44
N HIS A 550 19.14 -7.90 21.15
CA HIS A 550 18.97 -9.30 20.77
C HIS A 550 17.64 -9.83 21.30
N ASN A 551 17.15 -10.91 20.69
CA ASN A 551 16.05 -11.69 21.21
C ASN A 551 16.24 -13.15 20.79
N THR A 552 15.57 -14.05 21.50
CA THR A 552 15.71 -15.49 21.32
C THR A 552 14.34 -16.10 21.07
N THR A 553 14.22 -16.84 19.97
CA THR A 553 12.97 -17.50 19.59
C THR A 553 13.20 -18.95 19.23
N VAL A 554 12.18 -19.76 19.43
CA VAL A 554 12.08 -21.06 18.77
C VAL A 554 11.72 -20.84 17.31
N LEU A 555 12.18 -21.71 16.41
CA LEU A 555 11.76 -21.72 15.01
C LEU A 555 10.66 -22.77 14.83
N GLU A 556 9.40 -22.36 15.00
CA GLU A 556 8.26 -23.25 14.82
C GLU A 556 8.06 -23.63 13.35
N GLU A 557 7.91 -24.93 13.12
CA GLU A 557 7.77 -25.58 11.84
C GLU A 557 6.36 -26.20 11.76
N ASN A 558 5.45 -25.56 11.00
CA ASN A 558 4.25 -26.18 10.45
C ASN A 558 3.63 -25.36 9.31
N VAL A 559 2.90 -26.02 8.42
CA VAL A 559 1.92 -25.42 7.51
C VAL A 559 0.58 -26.07 7.86
N PHE A 560 -0.42 -25.26 8.18
CA PHE A 560 -1.78 -25.75 8.42
C PHE A 560 -2.47 -25.91 7.07
N ASP A 561 -3.35 -26.89 6.90
CA ASP A 561 -4.06 -27.08 5.62
C ASP A 561 -5.28 -26.16 5.52
N THR A 562 -5.92 -25.86 6.66
CA THR A 562 -7.15 -25.05 6.72
C THR A 562 -6.90 -23.60 7.14
N TRP A 563 -7.21 -22.63 6.26
CA TRP A 563 -6.93 -21.19 6.48
C TRP A 563 -8.18 -20.30 6.48
N HIS A 564 -9.36 -20.86 6.26
CA HIS A 564 -10.62 -20.12 6.28
C HIS A 564 -11.73 -20.98 6.86
N HIS A 565 -12.78 -20.30 7.32
CA HIS A 565 -14.07 -20.87 7.70
C HIS A 565 -15.12 -19.78 7.48
N LYS A 566 -16.00 -19.96 6.49
CA LYS A 566 -17.05 -18.99 6.17
C LYS A 566 -16.46 -17.60 5.91
N ARG A 567 -16.79 -16.62 6.77
CA ARG A 567 -16.35 -15.21 6.68
C ARG A 567 -15.03 -14.93 7.40
N ILE A 568 -14.32 -15.96 7.86
CA ILE A 568 -13.06 -15.83 8.58
C ILE A 568 -11.95 -16.39 7.71
N THR A 569 -10.85 -15.66 7.57
CA THR A 569 -9.61 -16.16 6.95
C THR A 569 -8.39 -15.74 7.74
N ARG A 570 -7.30 -16.50 7.68
CA ARG A 570 -6.02 -16.17 8.31
C ARG A 570 -4.91 -16.06 7.27
N GLN A 571 -4.03 -15.09 7.45
CA GLN A 571 -2.77 -15.02 6.70
C GLN A 571 -1.71 -15.91 7.36
N MET A 572 -0.82 -16.47 6.54
CA MET A 572 0.17 -17.44 6.97
C MET A 572 1.56 -16.78 7.00
N ALA A 573 2.26 -16.92 8.14
CA ALA A 573 3.65 -16.51 8.26
C ALA A 573 4.51 -17.75 8.59
N PRO A 574 5.26 -18.32 7.62
CA PRO A 574 6.20 -19.39 7.93
C PRO A 574 7.43 -18.82 8.67
N ASN A 575 7.86 -19.47 9.76
CA ASN A 575 8.95 -19.01 10.63
C ASN A 575 10.37 -19.34 10.11
N THR A 576 10.68 -18.91 8.88
CA THR A 576 11.95 -19.25 8.22
C THR A 576 12.58 -18.10 7.42
N GLY A 577 12.44 -16.86 7.89
CA GLY A 577 12.99 -15.66 7.22
C GLY A 577 12.23 -15.22 5.96
N GLN A 578 11.26 -16.00 5.49
CA GLN A 578 10.31 -15.61 4.43
C GLN A 578 8.94 -15.17 4.97
N GLY A 579 8.72 -15.25 6.29
CA GLY A 579 7.43 -14.95 6.92
C GLY A 579 6.81 -13.61 6.52
N ALA A 580 7.62 -12.56 6.50
CA ALA A 580 7.17 -11.22 6.11
C ALA A 580 6.83 -11.12 4.62
N ASN A 581 7.65 -11.68 3.74
CA ASN A 581 7.39 -11.65 2.30
C ASN A 581 6.15 -12.47 1.95
N CYS A 582 5.94 -13.63 2.58
CA CYS A 582 4.71 -14.40 2.44
C CYS A 582 3.48 -13.63 2.91
N ALA A 583 3.57 -12.91 4.03
CA ALA A 583 2.46 -12.09 4.53
C ALA A 583 2.13 -10.92 3.57
N ILE A 584 3.14 -10.28 3.00
CA ILE A 584 2.96 -9.23 1.98
C ILE A 584 2.28 -9.81 0.72
N GLU A 585 2.68 -11.01 0.29
CA GLU A 585 2.01 -11.72 -0.82
C GLU A 585 0.58 -12.15 -0.50
N ASP A 586 0.32 -12.59 0.73
CA ASP A 586 -1.00 -12.99 1.20
C ASP A 586 -1.96 -11.80 1.18
N ALA A 587 -1.49 -10.62 1.62
CA ALA A 587 -2.25 -9.37 1.57
C ALA A 587 -2.61 -8.97 0.13
N ALA A 588 -1.63 -8.97 -0.78
CA ALA A 588 -1.88 -8.66 -2.18
C ALA A 588 -2.80 -9.68 -2.86
N SER A 589 -2.62 -10.97 -2.58
CA SER A 589 -3.45 -12.05 -3.11
C SER A 589 -4.90 -11.96 -2.63
N LEU A 590 -5.11 -11.65 -1.35
CA LEU A 590 -6.45 -11.47 -0.78
C LEU A 590 -7.14 -10.24 -1.39
N ALA A 591 -6.44 -9.11 -1.51
CA ALA A 591 -6.98 -7.93 -2.16
C ALA A 591 -7.36 -8.23 -3.62
N ASN A 592 -6.50 -8.95 -4.38
CA ASN A 592 -6.81 -9.35 -5.76
C ASN A 592 -8.07 -10.23 -5.87
N LEU A 593 -8.29 -11.13 -4.90
CA LEU A 593 -9.49 -11.94 -4.83
C LEU A 593 -10.73 -11.07 -4.61
N LEU A 594 -10.68 -10.15 -3.65
CA LEU A 594 -11.76 -9.19 -3.39
C LEU A 594 -12.04 -8.30 -4.60
N HIS A 595 -11.01 -7.82 -5.30
CA HIS A 595 -11.15 -7.04 -6.51
C HIS A 595 -11.94 -7.77 -7.61
N LYS A 596 -11.54 -9.01 -7.91
CA LYS A 596 -12.25 -9.85 -8.89
C LYS A 596 -13.70 -10.04 -8.49
N PHE A 597 -13.94 -10.31 -7.20
CA PHE A 597 -15.27 -10.51 -6.66
C PHE A 597 -16.14 -9.26 -6.83
N LEU A 598 -15.67 -8.11 -6.36
CA LEU A 598 -16.42 -6.86 -6.34
C LEU A 598 -16.66 -6.25 -7.73
N ILE A 599 -15.82 -6.55 -8.72
CA ILE A 599 -16.08 -6.16 -10.12
C ILE A 599 -17.08 -7.12 -10.78
N SER A 600 -17.03 -8.41 -10.45
CA SER A 600 -17.91 -9.42 -11.06
C SER A 600 -19.34 -9.39 -10.51
N ASN A 601 -19.51 -9.05 -9.23
CA ASN A 601 -20.82 -8.97 -8.59
C ASN A 601 -21.46 -7.60 -8.89
N GLN A 602 -22.52 -7.60 -9.71
CA GLN A 602 -23.17 -6.37 -10.15
C GLN A 602 -24.15 -5.77 -9.11
N ILE A 603 -24.51 -6.52 -8.06
CA ILE A 603 -25.53 -6.13 -7.07
C ILE A 603 -25.19 -6.77 -5.71
N GLY A 604 -25.05 -5.96 -4.65
CA GLY A 604 -25.07 -6.45 -3.27
C GLY A 604 -23.70 -6.74 -2.62
N LYS A 605 -23.69 -6.71 -1.28
CA LYS A 605 -22.63 -7.30 -0.46
C LYS A 605 -22.52 -8.82 -0.69
N PRO A 606 -21.32 -9.41 -0.52
CA PRO A 606 -21.13 -10.86 -0.59
C PRO A 606 -22.01 -11.65 0.38
N SER A 607 -22.61 -12.75 -0.09
CA SER A 607 -23.18 -13.78 0.79
C SER A 607 -22.08 -14.58 1.50
N THR A 608 -22.43 -15.35 2.53
CA THR A 608 -21.47 -16.18 3.27
C THR A 608 -20.86 -17.24 2.36
N GLU A 609 -21.70 -17.90 1.57
CA GLU A 609 -21.33 -18.97 0.64
C GLU A 609 -20.41 -18.46 -0.47
N GLN A 610 -20.71 -17.25 -0.97
CA GLN A 610 -19.87 -16.58 -1.97
C GLN A 610 -18.47 -16.25 -1.42
N LEU A 611 -18.38 -15.80 -0.17
CA LEU A 611 -17.08 -15.56 0.46
C LEU A 611 -16.35 -16.85 0.75
N ASP A 612 -17.03 -17.86 1.30
CA ASP A 612 -16.44 -19.14 1.66
C ASP A 612 -15.79 -19.80 0.44
N GLU A 613 -16.52 -19.92 -0.68
CA GLU A 613 -15.99 -20.50 -1.92
C GLU A 613 -14.75 -19.75 -2.44
N ARG A 614 -14.76 -18.42 -2.35
CA ARG A 614 -13.62 -17.61 -2.81
C ARG A 614 -12.43 -17.72 -1.86
N LEU A 615 -12.66 -17.76 -0.55
CA LEU A 615 -11.60 -17.97 0.44
C LEU A 615 -11.02 -19.39 0.36
N ARG A 616 -11.83 -20.38 -0.04
CA ARG A 616 -11.39 -21.73 -0.40
C ARG A 616 -10.46 -21.73 -1.58
N GLN A 617 -10.82 -21.03 -2.65
CA GLN A 617 -9.95 -20.84 -3.81
C GLN A 617 -8.63 -20.14 -3.41
N TYR A 618 -8.71 -19.06 -2.62
CA TYR A 618 -7.53 -18.36 -2.09
C TYR A 618 -6.61 -19.30 -1.31
N THR A 619 -7.18 -20.11 -0.41
CA THR A 619 -6.43 -21.06 0.41
C THR A 619 -5.74 -22.10 -0.45
N ALA A 620 -6.44 -22.69 -1.43
CA ALA A 620 -5.87 -23.68 -2.33
C ALA A 620 -4.71 -23.11 -3.17
N GLU A 621 -4.86 -21.89 -3.71
CA GLU A 621 -3.83 -21.21 -4.51
C GLU A 621 -2.58 -20.86 -3.66
N ARG A 622 -2.78 -20.44 -2.40
CA ARG A 622 -1.70 -20.03 -1.50
C ARG A 622 -1.01 -21.20 -0.81
N ASN A 623 -1.74 -22.24 -0.41
CA ASN A 623 -1.16 -23.36 0.33
C ASN A 623 -0.06 -24.05 -0.48
N GLY A 624 -0.33 -24.38 -1.75
CA GLY A 624 0.68 -24.99 -2.63
C GLY A 624 1.93 -24.14 -2.89
N ARG A 625 1.86 -22.81 -2.67
CA ARG A 625 3.03 -21.92 -2.73
C ARG A 625 3.76 -21.87 -1.40
N VAL A 626 3.02 -21.72 -0.31
CA VAL A 626 3.58 -21.66 1.04
C VAL A 626 4.27 -22.98 1.41
N ASP A 627 3.72 -24.12 1.02
CA ASP A 627 4.34 -25.44 1.17
C ASP A 627 5.71 -25.55 0.50
N LYS A 628 5.84 -24.99 -0.71
CA LYS A 628 7.12 -24.97 -1.44
C LYS A 628 8.13 -24.09 -0.73
N ILE A 629 7.74 -22.89 -0.31
CA ILE A 629 8.62 -21.97 0.43
C ILE A 629 9.03 -22.61 1.75
N TYR A 630 8.07 -23.20 2.47
CA TYR A 630 8.30 -23.88 3.73
C TYR A 630 9.25 -25.07 3.59
N SER A 631 9.02 -25.98 2.64
CA SER A 631 9.87 -27.16 2.43
C SER A 631 11.31 -26.80 2.03
N ILE A 632 11.47 -25.79 1.18
CA ILE A 632 12.78 -25.22 0.83
C ILE A 632 13.46 -24.68 2.10
N ALA A 633 12.78 -23.80 2.83
CA ALA A 633 13.37 -23.12 3.97
C ALA A 633 13.74 -24.09 5.11
N ARG A 634 12.88 -25.07 5.37
CA ARG A 634 13.12 -26.18 6.31
C ARG A 634 14.41 -26.93 6.01
N THR A 635 14.68 -27.16 4.72
CA THR A 635 15.86 -27.89 4.31
C THR A 635 17.11 -26.99 4.25
N VAL A 636 16.96 -25.69 3.96
CA VAL A 636 18.06 -24.72 4.00
C VAL A 636 18.62 -24.61 5.41
N VAL A 637 17.75 -24.50 6.43
CA VAL A 637 18.17 -24.47 7.84
C VAL A 637 19.00 -25.70 8.20
N ARG A 638 18.53 -26.90 7.80
CA ARG A 638 19.24 -28.17 8.05
C ARG A 638 20.56 -28.28 7.28
N LEU A 639 20.62 -27.76 6.06
CA LEU A 639 21.82 -27.71 5.24
C LEU A 639 22.85 -26.75 5.85
N HIS A 640 22.43 -25.55 6.24
CA HIS A 640 23.27 -24.54 6.87
C HIS A 640 23.81 -25.00 8.21
N ALA A 641 22.97 -25.65 9.01
CA ALA A 641 23.36 -26.26 10.27
C ALA A 641 24.09 -27.60 10.07
N ARG A 642 24.31 -28.07 8.83
CA ARG A 642 25.01 -29.33 8.51
C ARG A 642 24.55 -30.49 9.41
N ASP A 643 23.23 -30.64 9.48
CA ASP A 643 22.56 -31.39 10.54
C ASP A 643 23.02 -32.85 10.61
N ASN A 644 23.30 -33.49 9.48
CA ASN A 644 23.79 -34.86 9.45
C ASN A 644 24.97 -35.04 8.50
N PHE A 645 25.60 -36.22 8.55
CA PHE A 645 26.77 -36.54 7.73
C PHE A 645 26.51 -36.31 6.23
N TYR A 646 25.34 -36.71 5.75
CA TYR A 646 24.95 -36.50 4.35
C TYR A 646 24.90 -35.01 4.00
N LEU A 647 24.19 -34.19 4.77
CA LEU A 647 24.08 -32.75 4.54
C LEU A 647 25.45 -32.03 4.64
N ARG A 648 26.33 -32.52 5.51
CA ARG A 648 27.72 -32.05 5.61
C ARG A 648 28.52 -32.35 4.33
N PHE A 649 28.39 -33.54 3.78
CA PHE A 649 29.08 -33.95 2.56
C PHE A 649 28.51 -33.22 1.33
N PHE A 650 27.18 -33.26 1.16
CA PHE A 650 26.49 -32.60 0.05
C PHE A 650 26.71 -31.10 0.02
N GLY A 651 26.58 -30.42 1.17
CA GLY A 651 26.81 -28.99 1.26
C GLY A 651 28.22 -28.59 0.82
N ARG A 652 29.24 -29.43 1.06
CA ARG A 652 30.61 -29.14 0.62
C ARG A 652 30.81 -29.40 -0.87
N CYS A 653 30.43 -30.58 -1.36
CA CYS A 653 30.64 -30.96 -2.76
C CYS A 653 29.91 -30.04 -3.73
N GLN A 654 28.68 -29.66 -3.40
CA GLN A 654 27.83 -28.89 -4.28
C GLN A 654 28.26 -27.42 -4.41
N VAL A 655 28.78 -26.82 -3.34
CA VAL A 655 29.31 -25.46 -3.37
C VAL A 655 30.61 -25.41 -4.17
N SER A 656 31.52 -26.37 -3.97
CA SER A 656 32.76 -26.48 -4.76
C SER A 656 32.51 -26.74 -6.24
N LEU A 657 31.47 -27.48 -6.60
CA LEU A 657 31.05 -27.68 -8.00
C LEU A 657 30.43 -26.42 -8.62
N SER A 658 29.76 -25.57 -7.83
CA SER A 658 29.11 -24.35 -8.33
C SER A 658 30.10 -23.25 -8.74
N GLU A 659 31.28 -23.18 -8.11
CA GLU A 659 32.36 -22.25 -8.49
C GLU A 659 33.00 -22.59 -9.84
N HIS A 660 33.02 -23.88 -10.22
CA HIS A 660 33.66 -24.35 -11.45
C HIS A 660 32.77 -24.32 -12.69
N SER A 661 31.46 -24.13 -12.53
CA SER A 661 30.52 -23.99 -13.65
C SER A 661 30.19 -22.53 -13.89
N SER A 662 30.49 -22.01 -15.09
CA SER A 662 30.17 -20.65 -15.54
C SER A 662 28.74 -20.24 -15.13
N GLY A 663 28.64 -19.16 -14.34
CA GLY A 663 27.50 -18.80 -13.48
C GLY A 663 26.14 -18.51 -14.13
N SER A 664 25.88 -18.89 -15.38
CA SER A 664 24.61 -18.58 -16.08
C SER A 664 23.43 -19.44 -15.62
N ASN A 665 23.62 -20.73 -15.34
CA ASN A 665 22.53 -21.65 -15.00
C ASN A 665 22.03 -21.48 -13.56
N SER A 666 22.90 -21.06 -12.64
CA SER A 666 22.54 -20.92 -11.23
C SER A 666 21.57 -19.76 -10.98
N GLN A 667 21.92 -18.63 -11.58
CA GLN A 667 21.17 -17.39 -11.59
C GLN A 667 19.78 -17.56 -12.22
N SER A 668 19.59 -18.54 -13.11
CA SER A 668 18.30 -18.82 -13.75
C SER A 668 17.28 -19.44 -12.78
N THR A 669 17.69 -20.19 -11.77
CA THR A 669 16.73 -20.99 -10.97
C THR A 669 16.18 -20.22 -9.75
N LEU A 670 17.03 -19.46 -9.06
CA LEU A 670 16.58 -18.47 -8.06
C LEU A 670 15.63 -17.45 -8.72
N ALA A 671 15.96 -17.01 -9.92
CA ALA A 671 15.05 -16.18 -10.69
C ALA A 671 13.76 -16.90 -11.07
N ARG A 672 13.73 -18.23 -11.28
CA ARG A 672 12.49 -18.98 -11.53
C ARG A 672 11.60 -19.05 -10.28
N ALA A 673 12.20 -19.18 -9.10
CA ALA A 673 11.48 -19.14 -7.81
C ALA A 673 10.86 -17.75 -7.54
N VAL A 674 11.55 -16.69 -7.96
CA VAL A 674 11.08 -15.29 -7.89
C VAL A 674 10.11 -14.92 -9.03
N ARG A 675 10.14 -15.62 -10.17
CA ARG A 675 9.35 -15.29 -11.38
C ARG A 675 7.85 -15.58 -11.31
N ASN A 676 7.42 -16.63 -10.59
CA ASN A 676 6.01 -17.09 -10.58
C ASN A 676 5.18 -16.49 -9.43
N ILE A 677 5.39 -15.22 -9.10
CA ILE A 677 4.88 -14.65 -7.85
C ILE A 677 3.65 -13.77 -8.06
N ALA A 678 2.70 -13.90 -7.13
CA ALA A 678 1.54 -13.04 -7.03
C ALA A 678 2.00 -11.57 -6.90
N TYR A 679 1.47 -10.72 -7.76
CA TYR A 679 1.64 -9.28 -7.69
C TYR A 679 0.27 -8.66 -7.44
N ALA A 680 0.21 -7.45 -6.90
CA ALA A 680 -1.06 -6.73 -6.78
C ALA A 680 -1.55 -6.41 -8.20
N ARG A 681 -2.55 -7.15 -8.70
CA ARG A 681 -3.16 -6.92 -10.01
C ARG A 681 -4.03 -5.66 -10.04
N ILE A 682 -4.28 -5.11 -8.86
CA ILE A 682 -5.11 -3.93 -8.59
C ILE A 682 -4.39 -2.64 -8.97
N LEU A 683 -3.05 -2.62 -8.99
CA LEU A 683 -2.26 -1.45 -9.33
C LEU A 683 -1.40 -1.70 -10.57
N PRO A 684 -1.19 -0.69 -11.43
CA PRO A 684 -0.33 -0.81 -12.60
C PRO A 684 1.09 -1.18 -12.16
N MET A 685 1.73 -2.05 -12.95
CA MET A 685 3.09 -2.48 -12.68
C MET A 685 4.05 -1.39 -13.15
N GLN A 686 4.65 -0.65 -12.20
CA GLN A 686 5.80 0.20 -12.50
C GLN A 686 7.04 -0.67 -12.50
N LEU A 687 7.58 -0.97 -13.68
CA LEU A 687 8.85 -1.69 -13.79
C LEU A 687 9.99 -0.68 -13.66
N ARG A 688 10.85 -0.87 -12.65
CA ARG A 688 12.09 -0.09 -12.50
C ARG A 688 13.17 -0.62 -13.47
N GLY A 689 13.65 0.23 -14.39
CA GLY A 689 14.79 -0.07 -15.26
C GLY A 689 14.57 -1.25 -16.25
N PRO A 690 15.64 -1.98 -16.67
CA PRO A 690 15.56 -3.09 -17.63
C PRO A 690 14.87 -4.37 -17.09
N ALA A 691 14.20 -4.29 -15.94
CA ALA A 691 13.58 -5.41 -15.20
C ALA A 691 12.45 -6.12 -15.95
N GLU A 692 11.94 -5.55 -17.05
CA GLU A 692 10.90 -6.15 -17.89
C GLU A 692 11.25 -7.58 -18.35
N LYS A 693 12.55 -7.89 -18.58
CA LYS A 693 13.02 -9.25 -18.93
C LYS A 693 13.06 -10.22 -17.75
N GLY A 694 13.24 -9.72 -16.52
CA GLY A 694 13.27 -10.54 -15.31
C GLY A 694 11.87 -11.05 -14.91
N TRP A 695 10.84 -10.27 -15.22
CA TRP A 695 9.45 -10.53 -14.86
C TRP A 695 8.58 -11.11 -16.00
N ASN A 696 8.95 -10.96 -17.28
CA ASN A 696 8.15 -11.44 -18.43
C ASN A 696 8.17 -12.98 -18.61
N THR A 697 7.00 -13.53 -18.93
CA THR A 697 6.73 -14.98 -19.08
C THR A 697 6.84 -15.51 -20.53
N SER A 698 7.02 -14.66 -21.55
CA SER A 698 6.64 -14.99 -22.93
C SER A 698 7.75 -15.04 -24.00
N ARG A 699 9.05 -15.10 -23.66
CA ARG A 699 10.14 -15.15 -24.67
C ARG A 699 11.33 -16.06 -24.38
N LEU A 700 11.09 -17.25 -23.84
CA LEU A 700 12.04 -18.38 -23.91
C LEU A 700 11.29 -19.64 -24.34
N SER A 701 10.62 -19.59 -25.50
CA SER A 701 10.29 -20.80 -26.24
C SER A 701 11.54 -21.24 -27.02
N LEU A 702 11.87 -22.52 -26.86
CA LEU A 702 12.45 -23.38 -27.90
C LEU A 702 13.53 -22.73 -28.79
N LYS A 703 14.78 -22.74 -28.33
CA LYS A 703 15.90 -22.90 -29.27
C LYS A 703 16.88 -23.94 -28.76
N ARG A 704 17.03 -24.95 -29.63
CA ARG A 704 18.02 -26.05 -29.66
C ARG A 704 17.69 -27.27 -28.82
N ASP A 705 16.84 -28.12 -29.40
CA ASP A 705 17.25 -29.47 -29.80
C ASP A 705 16.52 -29.84 -31.10
N ALA A 706 17.15 -29.52 -32.22
CA ALA A 706 16.84 -30.07 -33.54
C ALA A 706 18.12 -30.00 -34.37
N GLY A 707 19.09 -30.81 -33.96
CA GLY A 707 20.15 -31.26 -34.85
C GLY A 707 19.72 -32.61 -35.43
N LEU A 708 18.87 -32.60 -36.46
CA LEU A 708 18.82 -33.68 -37.44
C LEU A 708 18.07 -33.19 -38.68
N LEU A 709 18.74 -33.39 -39.81
CA LEU A 709 18.32 -33.12 -41.18
C LEU A 709 16.88 -33.57 -41.44
N VAL A 710 16.11 -32.79 -42.20
CA VAL A 710 15.71 -33.13 -43.58
C VAL A 710 15.32 -31.84 -44.31
N THR A 711 15.79 -31.76 -45.54
CA THR A 711 15.70 -30.71 -46.54
C THR A 711 14.28 -30.46 -47.10
N SER A 712 14.06 -29.21 -47.52
CA SER A 712 13.11 -28.69 -48.52
C SER A 712 12.23 -29.67 -49.32
N GLY A 713 10.94 -29.36 -49.43
CA GLY A 713 10.04 -29.94 -50.44
C GLY A 713 8.65 -29.30 -50.47
N SER A 714 8.44 -28.41 -51.44
CA SER A 714 7.16 -27.83 -51.85
C SER A 714 6.19 -28.89 -52.40
N LEU A 715 4.88 -28.82 -52.11
CA LEU A 715 3.75 -28.89 -53.09
C LEU A 715 2.35 -29.12 -52.46
N ARG A 716 1.43 -28.22 -52.84
CA ARG A 716 -0.02 -28.31 -53.16
C ARG A 716 -0.91 -29.51 -52.74
N SER A 717 -2.10 -29.11 -52.27
CA SER A 717 -3.48 -29.59 -52.55
C SER A 717 -3.85 -31.08 -52.49
N GLY A 718 -4.97 -31.41 -51.81
CA GLY A 718 -5.79 -32.56 -52.19
C GLY A 718 -6.67 -33.18 -51.09
N ARG A 719 -7.99 -32.94 -51.22
CA ARG A 719 -9.16 -33.79 -50.90
C ARG A 719 -9.03 -35.12 -50.10
N LYS A 720 -9.97 -35.22 -49.14
CA LYS A 720 -10.96 -36.30 -48.84
C LYS A 720 -10.54 -37.74 -48.47
N ASP A 721 -11.30 -38.20 -47.47
CA ASP A 721 -11.86 -39.54 -47.22
C ASP A 721 -11.16 -40.53 -46.25
N SER A 722 -11.99 -40.93 -45.28
CA SER A 722 -12.24 -42.25 -44.66
C SER A 722 -11.10 -43.07 -44.03
N GLY A 723 -11.35 -43.52 -42.80
CA GLY A 723 -10.53 -44.56 -42.15
C GLY A 723 -10.79 -44.73 -40.66
N ARG A 724 -11.81 -45.52 -40.32
CA ARG A 724 -12.15 -45.99 -38.97
C ARG A 724 -11.24 -47.17 -38.60
N TRP A 725 -10.50 -47.14 -37.48
CA TRP A 725 -10.10 -48.35 -36.73
C TRP A 725 -9.94 -48.07 -35.23
N LYS A 726 -10.68 -48.84 -34.42
CA LYS A 726 -10.50 -49.06 -32.98
C LYS A 726 -9.26 -49.92 -32.74
N LEU A 727 -8.61 -49.74 -31.59
CA LEU A 727 -7.81 -50.77 -30.93
C LEU A 727 -7.99 -50.65 -29.41
N ASP A 728 -8.71 -51.63 -28.86
CA ASP A 728 -8.64 -52.05 -27.46
C ASP A 728 -7.26 -52.69 -27.20
N GLY A 729 -6.75 -52.58 -25.98
CA GLY A 729 -5.51 -53.25 -25.58
C GLY A 729 -5.05 -52.86 -24.19
N GLU A 730 -5.44 -53.68 -23.21
CA GLU A 730 -5.04 -53.65 -21.81
C GLU A 730 -3.52 -53.49 -21.62
N HIS A 731 -3.09 -52.60 -20.72
CA HIS A 731 -1.89 -52.84 -19.92
C HIS A 731 -2.07 -52.35 -18.49
N ARG A 732 -2.17 -53.35 -17.59
CA ARG A 732 -2.10 -53.24 -16.13
C ARG A 732 -0.81 -52.52 -15.70
N LEU A 733 -0.94 -51.41 -14.98
CA LEU A 733 0.15 -50.85 -14.17
C LEU A 733 0.16 -51.54 -12.80
N ARG A 734 1.10 -52.48 -12.64
CA ARG A 734 1.48 -53.07 -11.36
C ARG A 734 2.11 -52.00 -10.47
N ILE A 735 1.56 -51.84 -9.28
CA ILE A 735 2.20 -51.25 -8.11
C ILE A 735 3.32 -52.21 -7.67
N GLY A 736 4.53 -51.70 -7.49
CA GLY A 736 5.62 -52.45 -6.85
C GLY A 736 6.98 -51.75 -6.94
N GLY A 737 7.55 -51.46 -5.77
CA GLY A 737 8.99 -51.28 -5.60
C GLY A 737 9.44 -49.88 -5.17
N GLY A 738 9.53 -49.68 -3.85
CA GLY A 738 10.20 -48.53 -3.27
C GLY A 738 11.66 -48.41 -3.73
N ARG A 739 12.06 -47.20 -4.10
CA ARG A 739 13.47 -46.81 -4.27
C ARG A 739 13.76 -45.58 -3.41
N PRO A 740 14.95 -45.48 -2.80
CA PRO A 740 15.37 -44.33 -2.00
C PRO A 740 15.73 -43.14 -2.91
N GLY A 741 14.74 -42.52 -3.54
CA GLY A 741 14.92 -41.45 -4.54
C GLY A 741 14.42 -40.07 -4.12
N SER A 742 13.57 -39.96 -3.09
CA SER A 742 12.93 -38.69 -2.71
C SER A 742 13.88 -37.70 -2.03
N ALA A 743 14.85 -38.20 -1.25
CA ALA A 743 15.85 -37.36 -0.59
C ALA A 743 16.80 -36.69 -1.61
N PHE A 744 17.25 -37.43 -2.63
CA PHE A 744 18.13 -36.91 -3.70
C PHE A 744 17.44 -35.87 -4.58
N TYR A 745 16.14 -36.01 -4.83
CA TYR A 745 15.37 -35.07 -5.65
C TYR A 745 15.09 -33.74 -4.90
N GLN A 746 14.78 -33.81 -3.60
CA GLN A 746 14.65 -32.59 -2.78
C GLN A 746 16.00 -31.88 -2.58
N LEU A 747 17.08 -32.62 -2.37
CA LEU A 747 18.44 -32.05 -2.29
C LEU A 747 18.87 -31.32 -3.59
N ARG A 748 18.46 -31.81 -4.77
CA ARG A 748 18.67 -31.12 -6.07
C ARG A 748 17.88 -29.80 -6.18
N ILE A 749 16.69 -29.72 -5.59
CA ILE A 749 15.90 -28.48 -5.56
C ILE A 749 16.53 -27.44 -4.63
N LEU A 750 17.10 -27.87 -3.50
CA LEU A 750 17.85 -27.00 -2.59
C LEU A 750 19.16 -26.50 -3.16
N SER A 751 19.83 -27.35 -3.94
CA SER A 751 20.92 -26.90 -4.79
C SER A 751 20.49 -25.78 -5.71
N ALA A 752 19.33 -25.93 -6.34
CA ALA A 752 18.79 -24.97 -7.29
C ALA A 752 18.40 -23.61 -6.67
N VAL A 753 17.95 -23.59 -5.42
CA VAL A 753 17.55 -22.36 -4.70
C VAL A 753 18.74 -21.63 -4.08
N MET A 754 19.79 -22.36 -3.66
CA MET A 754 20.92 -21.77 -2.92
C MET A 754 22.21 -21.63 -3.74
N PHE A 755 22.42 -22.48 -4.75
CA PHE A 755 23.70 -22.58 -5.50
C PHE A 755 23.52 -22.73 -7.01
N GLY A 756 22.28 -22.94 -7.44
CA GLY A 756 21.83 -23.01 -8.81
C GLY A 756 22.59 -23.98 -9.73
N ARG A 757 22.11 -25.22 -9.83
CA ARG A 757 22.14 -25.98 -11.08
C ARG A 757 21.15 -27.14 -11.04
N LEU A 758 20.51 -27.39 -12.19
CA LEU A 758 19.92 -28.67 -12.58
C LEU A 758 20.47 -28.99 -13.97
N THR A 759 21.15 -30.12 -14.13
CA THR A 759 21.28 -30.79 -15.44
C THR A 759 20.97 -32.27 -15.25
N LEU A 760 19.98 -32.70 -16.05
CA LEU A 760 19.37 -34.01 -16.29
C LEU A 760 18.72 -34.72 -15.08
#